data_AF-T1KP82-F1
#
_entry.id   AF-T1KP82-F1
#
_cell.length_a   1.000
_cell.length_b   1.000
_cell.length_c   1.000
_cell.angle_alpha   90.00
_cell.angle_beta   90.00
_cell.angle_gamma   90.00
#
_symmetry.space_group_name_H-M   'P 1'
#
loop_
_entity.id
_entity.type
_entity.pdbx_description
1 polymer ?
#
loop_
_entity_poly.entity_id
_entity_poly.type
_entity_poly.pdbx_seq_one_letter_code
_entity_poly.pdbx_strand_id
1 'polypeptide(L)'
;MAFANNWDQTLPGIKRPVMNLVLLMGPSILYRLSHSSLVWKAVADKNIRGTMMKGATTEINKKLRITYYYKKHFDDDYGIEHPSRIEFSGYDPSSSSYSYDENLILDIYLQDESYYDQLVNKVYPLPGIGCPHYLSTSEPSFPGLRTYYVHYTMYEYIKGSTTTRTFSEIHVSRRTGLLRLKANVLGVTTEAIYDYQLGVSYLFGEGGRCSILPADLNSPGISSDGYFTLENLFLLDFPFKYIGKFNLEHRSGFPVDAWEAIEYNVNINGKKADKAVITQYFVESHDSEIFPGYRLVSTTIAIYKLDSSEKTYTLTDGITRVYMNFEQAGSEDEFHDIFTLAECKYLNSDKKLTLAFKLQPEDDTHSSQKLTKSHVYELKQDFMFNVIPYETISKLRIDNVQYNFNDAQLEMEVTFLDLPNLQFIFNSKTMSVSSDTFKKMKTIKTKTEVECLNTLSKVMDKINVVIYRPSDSSCGYLTKFEDLKEDTKGGEPCSVYHFPLHNLRRIDQELPLDQLHKTFLQDVGNSYWLLSLHNEHKLGYYKLIDVIDKTKNQVASTDFYLYIIKVGAKINSNDQGTVIVPDVKNLADCYRTCHNSEQLKCNTFSFCSNDDCRVSSVLTEDALDESHVEKDKTCSIYALNVLNDYSEVPHRRFKTPTSIAVEKNIYSCGEYCHASPDCFSFQWCDNQCSFGGFYTDAATEYDGECSIYHPKVTEKYQKTGNKIVSDVLYTEMNLNFEQCASLCHGWPDGYAACKSFNYCPKSKTEGSCSLTQFSVKSSNTKTTEGGDCSNYELKGEFNGKNSKESSSTQVMKGTSGSGAFGIIMLFLFVGALLGFAAPFGYIKVKQMRNTSEDKQSFAWTRQVDEQVADQL
;
A
#
# COMPACT_ATOMS: atom_id res chain seq x y z
N MET A 1 -16.68 -16.64 43.33
CA MET A 1 -17.68 -15.59 43.03
C MET A 1 -18.84 -16.26 42.34
N ALA A 2 -20.04 -16.15 42.90
CA ALA A 2 -21.25 -16.72 42.32
C ALA A 2 -21.61 -15.93 41.04
N PHE A 3 -21.84 -16.65 39.94
CA PHE A 3 -22.25 -16.09 38.65
C PHE A 3 -23.55 -15.28 38.82
N ALA A 4 -23.51 -13.98 38.52
CA ALA A 4 -24.72 -13.21 38.29
C ALA A 4 -25.32 -13.67 36.95
N ASN A 5 -26.28 -14.57 37.03
CA ASN A 5 -27.02 -15.09 35.89
C ASN A 5 -27.92 -13.95 35.34
N ASN A 6 -27.57 -13.33 34.21
CA ASN A 6 -28.32 -12.26 33.50
C ASN A 6 -29.72 -12.69 32.96
N TRP A 7 -30.31 -13.73 33.53
CA TRP A 7 -31.61 -14.30 33.16
C TRP A 7 -32.80 -13.45 33.62
N ASP A 8 -32.51 -12.43 34.42
CA ASP A 8 -33.41 -11.48 35.06
C ASP A 8 -33.59 -10.17 34.26
N GLN A 9 -32.90 -10.00 33.13
CA GLN A 9 -33.05 -8.81 32.27
C GLN A 9 -34.29 -8.92 31.36
N THR A 10 -35.11 -7.86 31.35
CA THR A 10 -36.37 -7.82 30.59
C THR A 10 -36.14 -7.38 29.14
N LEU A 11 -36.55 -8.19 28.16
CA LEU A 11 -36.55 -7.84 26.75
C LEU A 11 -37.45 -6.61 26.51
N PRO A 12 -37.03 -5.65 25.66
CA PRO A 12 -37.82 -4.46 25.35
C PRO A 12 -39.24 -4.81 24.90
N GLY A 13 -40.26 -4.25 25.55
CA GLY A 13 -41.67 -4.46 25.20
C GLY A 13 -42.32 -5.71 25.79
N ILE A 14 -41.58 -6.61 26.44
CA ILE A 14 -42.12 -7.80 27.11
C ILE A 14 -42.31 -7.51 28.59
N LYS A 15 -43.58 -7.43 29.04
CA LYS A 15 -43.92 -7.15 30.45
C LYS A 15 -44.16 -8.40 31.30
N ARG A 16 -44.04 -9.59 30.69
CA ARG A 16 -44.35 -10.89 31.29
C ARG A 16 -43.07 -11.65 31.61
N PRO A 17 -42.67 -11.81 32.89
CA PRO A 17 -41.36 -12.35 33.26
C PRO A 17 -41.10 -13.80 32.82
N VAL A 18 -42.09 -14.70 32.88
CA VAL A 18 -41.92 -16.10 32.44
C VAL A 18 -41.86 -16.17 30.92
N MET A 19 -42.70 -15.40 30.23
CA MET A 19 -42.61 -15.25 28.77
C MET A 19 -41.26 -14.69 28.35
N ASN A 20 -40.77 -13.66 29.04
CA ASN A 20 -39.47 -13.07 28.81
C ASN A 20 -38.34 -14.11 28.95
N LEU A 21 -38.39 -14.92 30.01
CA LEU A 21 -37.39 -15.95 30.28
C LEU A 21 -37.44 -17.07 29.22
N VAL A 22 -38.64 -17.49 28.79
CA VAL A 22 -38.79 -18.48 27.71
C VAL A 22 -38.31 -17.95 26.35
N LEU A 23 -38.59 -16.68 26.05
CA LEU A 23 -38.10 -16.03 24.83
C LEU A 23 -36.57 -15.87 24.84
N LEU A 24 -35.96 -15.58 25.99
CA LEU A 24 -34.50 -15.55 26.17
C LEU A 24 -33.87 -16.95 26.01
N MET A 25 -34.55 -18.01 26.44
CA MET A 25 -34.10 -19.39 26.24
C MET A 25 -34.11 -19.83 24.77
N GLY A 26 -35.00 -19.23 23.98
CA GLY A 26 -35.15 -19.50 22.55
C GLY A 26 -35.66 -20.91 22.21
N PRO A 27 -35.76 -21.26 20.91
CA PRO A 27 -36.27 -22.55 20.44
C PRO A 27 -35.39 -23.76 20.87
N SER A 28 -34.15 -23.54 21.32
CA SER A 28 -33.25 -24.57 21.89
C SER A 28 -33.61 -25.00 23.31
N ILE A 29 -34.69 -24.51 23.90
CA ILE A 29 -35.03 -24.76 25.31
C ILE A 29 -35.03 -26.24 25.68
N LEU A 30 -35.53 -27.10 24.78
CA LEU A 30 -35.53 -28.55 24.93
C LEU A 30 -34.12 -29.11 25.13
N TYR A 31 -33.19 -28.67 24.27
CA TYR A 31 -31.82 -29.13 24.24
C TYR A 31 -31.00 -28.62 25.43
N ARG A 32 -31.20 -27.35 25.82
CA ARG A 32 -30.50 -26.74 26.96
C ARG A 32 -30.91 -27.36 28.28
N LEU A 33 -32.18 -27.77 28.41
CA LEU A 33 -32.70 -28.39 29.61
C LEU A 33 -32.29 -29.86 29.75
N SER A 34 -32.12 -30.59 28.64
CA SER A 34 -31.65 -31.99 28.68
C SER A 34 -30.18 -32.12 29.11
N HIS A 35 -29.35 -31.10 28.90
CA HIS A 35 -27.93 -31.11 29.25
C HIS A 35 -27.62 -30.59 30.66
N SER A 36 -28.59 -29.92 31.29
CA SER A 36 -28.49 -29.53 32.69
C SER A 36 -28.81 -30.73 33.59
N SER A 37 -28.06 -30.91 34.68
CA SER A 37 -28.27 -31.97 35.69
C SER A 37 -29.55 -31.75 36.52
N LEU A 38 -30.68 -31.61 35.84
CA LEU A 38 -31.99 -31.36 36.43
C LEU A 38 -32.58 -32.68 36.90
N VAL A 39 -33.04 -32.71 38.14
CA VAL A 39 -33.77 -33.85 38.68
C VAL A 39 -35.23 -33.70 38.27
N TRP A 40 -35.72 -34.65 37.48
CA TRP A 40 -37.12 -34.72 37.06
C TRP A 40 -37.95 -35.53 38.06
N LYS A 41 -39.18 -35.08 38.31
CA LYS A 41 -40.16 -35.73 39.19
C LYS A 41 -41.41 -36.02 38.40
N ALA A 42 -41.95 -37.23 38.51
CA ALA A 42 -43.23 -37.56 37.90
C ALA A 42 -44.35 -36.65 38.42
N VAL A 43 -45.27 -36.26 37.54
CA VAL A 43 -46.52 -35.56 37.87
C VAL A 43 -47.71 -36.32 37.30
N ALA A 44 -48.92 -35.90 37.65
CA ALA A 44 -50.14 -36.54 37.18
C ALA A 44 -50.24 -36.56 35.65
N ASP A 45 -50.60 -37.72 35.10
CA ASP A 45 -50.94 -37.89 33.69
C ASP A 45 -52.04 -36.89 33.28
N LYS A 46 -51.91 -36.31 32.08
CA LYS A 46 -52.82 -35.28 31.57
C LYS A 46 -53.33 -35.65 30.19
N ASN A 47 -54.62 -35.46 29.95
CA ASN A 47 -55.19 -35.59 28.62
C ASN A 47 -54.88 -34.32 27.82
N ILE A 48 -54.04 -34.46 26.80
CA ILE A 48 -53.62 -33.37 25.92
C ILE A 48 -53.97 -33.77 24.49
N ARG A 49 -54.81 -32.96 23.85
CA ARG A 49 -55.26 -33.18 22.46
C ARG A 49 -55.87 -34.58 22.24
N GLY A 50 -56.65 -35.05 23.21
CA GLY A 50 -57.35 -36.34 23.14
C GLY A 50 -56.47 -37.56 23.44
N THR A 51 -55.19 -37.36 23.76
CA THR A 51 -54.25 -38.43 24.13
C THR A 51 -53.83 -38.29 25.58
N MET A 52 -53.89 -39.39 26.34
CA MET A 52 -53.40 -39.40 27.72
C MET A 52 -51.87 -39.48 27.73
N MET A 53 -51.22 -38.48 28.34
CA MET A 53 -49.77 -38.31 28.36
C MET A 53 -49.24 -38.42 29.78
N LYS A 54 -48.05 -39.01 29.93
CA LYS A 54 -47.28 -38.97 31.17
C LYS A 54 -46.70 -37.58 31.36
N GLY A 55 -46.54 -37.17 32.61
CA GLY A 55 -45.94 -35.89 32.96
C GLY A 55 -44.70 -36.03 33.82
N ALA A 56 -43.68 -35.23 33.53
CA ALA A 56 -42.50 -35.05 34.39
C ALA A 56 -42.25 -33.55 34.61
N THR A 57 -41.81 -33.16 35.80
CA THR A 57 -41.55 -31.76 36.14
C THR A 57 -40.20 -31.56 36.81
N THR A 58 -39.60 -30.39 36.61
CA THR A 58 -38.41 -29.93 37.31
C THR A 58 -38.54 -28.45 37.68
N GLU A 59 -37.72 -28.00 38.62
CA GLU A 59 -37.70 -26.61 39.09
C GLU A 59 -36.30 -26.01 38.96
N ILE A 60 -36.21 -24.86 38.30
CA ILE A 60 -34.99 -24.08 38.15
C ILE A 60 -35.04 -22.92 39.14
N ASN A 61 -34.02 -22.85 40.01
CA ASN A 61 -33.84 -21.78 41.01
C ASN A 61 -35.08 -21.50 41.89
N LYS A 62 -35.96 -22.50 42.11
CA LYS A 62 -37.24 -22.40 42.85
C LYS A 62 -38.23 -21.35 42.32
N LYS A 63 -37.97 -20.81 41.13
CA LYS A 63 -38.73 -19.68 40.54
C LYS A 63 -39.44 -20.07 39.26
N LEU A 64 -38.90 -21.03 38.52
CA LEU A 64 -39.47 -21.55 37.28
C LEU A 64 -39.67 -23.05 37.39
N ARG A 65 -40.93 -23.47 37.34
CA ARG A 65 -41.34 -24.87 37.23
C ARG A 65 -41.61 -25.20 35.77
N ILE A 66 -40.96 -26.24 35.28
CA ILE A 66 -41.10 -26.73 33.91
C ILE A 66 -41.73 -28.12 33.98
N THR A 67 -42.79 -28.34 33.23
CA THR A 67 -43.50 -29.62 33.16
C THR A 67 -43.55 -30.10 31.72
N TYR A 68 -43.00 -31.27 31.46
CA TYR A 68 -43.04 -31.95 30.17
C TYR A 68 -44.15 -32.98 30.19
N TYR A 69 -44.91 -33.03 29.09
CA TYR A 69 -45.90 -34.07 28.85
C TYR A 69 -45.56 -34.84 27.58
N TYR A 70 -45.45 -36.15 27.68
CA TYR A 70 -45.01 -37.04 26.61
C TYR A 70 -45.91 -38.28 26.49
N LYS A 71 -45.83 -38.95 25.34
CA LYS A 71 -46.70 -40.09 25.03
C LYS A 71 -46.41 -41.24 26.00
N LYS A 72 -47.47 -41.89 26.50
CA LYS A 72 -47.39 -42.91 27.55
C LYS A 72 -46.52 -44.14 27.21
N HIS A 73 -46.32 -44.42 25.93
CA HIS A 73 -45.50 -45.55 25.47
C HIS A 73 -43.99 -45.28 25.52
N PHE A 74 -43.58 -44.02 25.74
CA PHE A 74 -42.19 -43.70 26.01
C PHE A 74 -41.85 -44.03 27.47
N ASP A 75 -40.64 -44.52 27.70
CA ASP A 75 -40.05 -44.50 29.03
C ASP A 75 -39.77 -43.05 29.47
N ASP A 76 -39.42 -42.87 30.74
CA ASP A 76 -39.34 -41.53 31.30
C ASP A 76 -38.13 -40.75 30.75
N ASP A 77 -37.00 -41.42 30.49
CA ASP A 77 -35.79 -40.78 29.95
C ASP A 77 -36.03 -40.32 28.49
N TYR A 78 -36.48 -41.23 27.62
CA TYR A 78 -36.81 -40.91 26.23
C TYR A 78 -37.98 -39.93 26.13
N GLY A 79 -38.98 -40.06 27.00
CA GLY A 79 -40.15 -39.19 27.05
C GLY A 79 -39.82 -37.73 27.42
N ILE A 80 -38.86 -37.52 28.32
CA ILE A 80 -38.37 -36.18 28.69
C ILE A 80 -37.64 -35.51 27.50
N GLU A 81 -36.93 -36.28 26.67
CA GLU A 81 -36.29 -35.75 25.46
C GLU A 81 -37.30 -35.47 24.32
N HIS A 82 -38.49 -36.10 24.39
CA HIS A 82 -39.52 -36.05 23.35
C HIS A 82 -40.90 -35.58 23.86
N PRO A 83 -40.99 -34.39 24.48
CA PRO A 83 -42.26 -33.90 24.97
C PRO A 83 -43.19 -33.52 23.83
N SER A 84 -44.46 -33.88 23.97
CA SER A 84 -45.55 -33.41 23.12
C SER A 84 -46.10 -32.05 23.58
N ARG A 85 -45.84 -31.65 24.82
CA ARG A 85 -46.14 -30.33 25.38
C ARG A 85 -45.15 -29.98 26.48
N ILE A 86 -44.80 -28.71 26.57
CA ILE A 86 -44.07 -28.13 27.70
C ILE A 86 -44.94 -27.06 28.35
N GLU A 87 -45.04 -27.09 29.68
CA GLU A 87 -45.68 -26.05 30.47
C GLU A 87 -44.62 -25.37 31.34
N PHE A 88 -44.54 -24.04 31.25
CA PHE A 88 -43.69 -23.20 32.09
C PHE A 88 -44.59 -22.45 33.06
N SER A 89 -44.33 -22.60 34.36
CA SER A 89 -45.05 -21.86 35.41
C SER A 89 -44.06 -21.25 36.39
N GLY A 90 -44.26 -20.00 36.79
CA GLY A 90 -43.27 -19.33 37.64
C GLY A 90 -43.63 -17.91 38.04
N TYR A 91 -42.77 -17.32 38.88
CA TYR A 91 -42.95 -15.99 39.47
C TYR A 91 -41.96 -14.97 38.89
N ASP A 92 -42.37 -13.70 38.87
CA ASP A 92 -41.50 -12.56 38.58
C ASP A 92 -40.30 -12.50 39.57
N PRO A 93 -39.03 -12.56 39.10
CA PRO A 93 -37.87 -12.47 39.97
C PRO A 93 -37.74 -11.13 40.72
N SER A 94 -38.37 -10.07 40.22
CA SER A 94 -38.29 -8.69 40.71
C SER A 94 -39.45 -8.30 41.64
N SER A 95 -40.49 -9.13 41.73
CA SER A 95 -41.65 -8.90 42.59
C SER A 95 -41.43 -9.48 43.98
N SER A 96 -41.57 -8.66 45.02
CA SER A 96 -41.67 -9.12 46.42
C SER A 96 -43.04 -9.73 46.76
N SER A 97 -43.95 -9.84 45.78
CA SER A 97 -45.28 -10.43 45.93
C SER A 97 -45.42 -11.68 45.05
N TYR A 98 -45.95 -12.75 45.64
CA TYR A 98 -46.26 -14.02 44.97
C TYR A 98 -47.42 -13.94 43.94
N SER A 99 -47.84 -12.74 43.51
CA SER A 99 -49.18 -12.53 42.94
C SER A 99 -49.31 -12.60 41.42
N TYR A 100 -48.28 -13.00 40.68
CA TYR A 100 -48.38 -13.22 39.22
C TYR A 100 -47.75 -14.56 38.86
N ASP A 101 -48.54 -15.62 39.02
CA ASP A 101 -48.20 -16.94 38.48
C ASP A 101 -48.47 -16.89 36.96
N GLU A 102 -47.41 -16.84 36.17
CA GLU A 102 -47.52 -16.87 34.72
C GLU A 102 -47.39 -18.31 34.24
N ASN A 103 -48.37 -18.78 33.47
CA ASN A 103 -48.33 -20.09 32.82
C ASN A 103 -48.22 -19.92 31.30
N LEU A 104 -47.16 -20.49 30.72
CA LEU A 104 -46.94 -20.54 29.28
C LEU A 104 -46.97 -22.00 28.83
N ILE A 105 -47.76 -22.28 27.80
CA ILE A 105 -47.88 -23.62 27.23
C ILE A 105 -47.27 -23.61 25.83
N LEU A 106 -46.33 -24.52 25.59
CA LEU A 106 -45.77 -24.79 24.27
C LEU A 106 -46.26 -26.17 23.81
N ASP A 107 -47.11 -26.18 22.79
CA ASP A 107 -47.54 -27.41 22.13
C ASP A 107 -46.62 -27.79 20.98
N ILE A 108 -46.12 -29.02 21.01
CA ILE A 108 -45.26 -29.56 19.96
C ILE A 108 -46.14 -30.46 19.08
N TYR A 109 -46.32 -30.06 17.82
CA TYR A 109 -47.17 -30.78 16.84
C TYR A 109 -46.36 -31.74 15.97
N LEU A 110 -45.09 -31.41 15.73
CA LEU A 110 -44.16 -32.21 14.94
C LEU A 110 -42.77 -32.05 15.58
N GLN A 111 -42.12 -33.17 15.87
CA GLN A 111 -40.70 -33.22 16.27
C GLN A 111 -40.06 -34.18 15.27
N ASP A 112 -39.30 -33.63 14.34
CA ASP A 112 -38.63 -34.40 13.29
C ASP A 112 -37.16 -34.54 13.70
N GLU A 113 -36.80 -35.73 14.20
CA GLU A 113 -35.41 -36.07 14.45
C GLU A 113 -34.75 -36.38 13.10
N SER A 114 -34.20 -35.35 12.46
CA SER A 114 -33.24 -35.63 11.39
C SER A 114 -32.08 -36.43 12.00
N TYR A 115 -31.64 -37.51 11.34
CA TYR A 115 -30.58 -38.46 11.74
C TYR A 115 -29.18 -37.84 11.99
N TYR A 116 -29.09 -36.52 12.13
CA TYR A 116 -27.89 -35.80 12.51
C TYR A 116 -28.08 -35.21 13.92
N ASP A 117 -27.47 -35.85 14.90
CA ASP A 117 -27.08 -35.32 16.24
C ASP A 117 -26.26 -34.01 16.18
N GLN A 118 -26.21 -33.33 15.03
CA GLN A 118 -25.51 -32.08 14.81
C GLN A 118 -26.32 -30.85 15.26
N LEU A 119 -27.61 -30.98 15.61
CA LEU A 119 -28.43 -29.83 16.04
C LEU A 119 -28.00 -29.25 17.40
N VAL A 120 -27.51 -30.12 18.27
CA VAL A 120 -26.77 -29.82 19.51
C VAL A 120 -25.75 -28.69 19.33
N ASN A 121 -25.02 -28.74 18.22
CA ASN A 121 -23.95 -27.81 17.86
C ASN A 121 -24.38 -26.81 16.77
N LYS A 122 -25.68 -26.63 16.52
CA LYS A 122 -26.20 -25.74 15.44
C LYS A 122 -27.23 -24.71 15.89
N VAL A 123 -27.66 -24.70 17.15
CA VAL A 123 -28.56 -23.63 17.62
C VAL A 123 -27.76 -22.42 18.08
N TYR A 124 -27.24 -21.71 17.09
CA TYR A 124 -26.58 -20.43 17.26
C TYR A 124 -27.55 -19.27 16.92
N PRO A 125 -27.40 -18.09 17.56
CA PRO A 125 -28.09 -16.89 17.12
C PRO A 125 -27.88 -16.67 15.63
N LEU A 126 -28.94 -16.30 14.90
CA LEU A 126 -28.82 -15.97 13.48
C LEU A 126 -27.98 -14.68 13.34
N PRO A 127 -26.85 -14.70 12.62
CA PRO A 127 -26.01 -13.53 12.46
C PRO A 127 -26.73 -12.37 11.75
N GLY A 128 -26.34 -11.14 12.07
CA GLY A 128 -26.80 -9.93 11.42
C GLY A 128 -28.11 -9.34 11.97
N ILE A 129 -28.80 -10.02 12.90
CA ILE A 129 -30.00 -9.47 13.58
C ILE A 129 -29.63 -8.71 14.85
N GLY A 130 -28.61 -9.16 15.58
CA GLY A 130 -28.21 -8.60 16.87
C GLY A 130 -29.11 -9.07 18.00
N CYS A 131 -28.56 -9.87 18.93
CA CYS A 131 -29.23 -10.22 20.18
C CYS A 131 -28.91 -9.20 21.29
N PRO A 132 -29.93 -8.70 22.03
CA PRO A 132 -29.69 -7.80 23.17
C PRO A 132 -28.92 -8.48 24.31
N HIS A 133 -29.02 -9.82 24.42
CA HIS A 133 -28.30 -10.62 25.40
C HIS A 133 -27.73 -11.88 24.73
N TYR A 134 -26.41 -12.01 24.75
CA TYR A 134 -25.71 -13.24 24.34
C TYR A 134 -25.48 -14.09 25.60
N LEU A 135 -25.98 -15.32 25.61
CA LEU A 135 -25.98 -16.21 26.78
C LEU A 135 -24.69 -17.04 26.93
N SER A 136 -23.61 -16.69 26.23
CA SER A 136 -22.38 -17.50 26.25
C SER A 136 -21.67 -17.39 27.60
N THR A 137 -21.46 -18.54 28.26
CA THR A 137 -20.87 -18.64 29.60
C THR A 137 -19.41 -19.12 29.58
N SER A 138 -18.86 -19.56 28.45
CA SER A 138 -17.45 -19.98 28.32
C SER A 138 -17.07 -20.32 26.88
N GLU A 139 -16.83 -19.32 26.02
CA GLU A 139 -16.47 -19.53 24.61
C GLU A 139 -15.46 -18.47 24.14
N PRO A 140 -14.67 -18.72 23.08
CA PRO A 140 -13.33 -18.14 22.94
C PRO A 140 -13.33 -16.61 22.94
N SER A 141 -12.28 -16.05 23.55
CA SER A 141 -12.03 -14.61 23.51
C SER A 141 -11.94 -14.11 22.07
N PHE A 142 -12.45 -12.92 21.82
CA PHE A 142 -12.32 -12.27 20.52
C PHE A 142 -10.84 -12.25 20.08
N PRO A 143 -10.50 -12.69 18.85
CA PRO A 143 -9.12 -12.70 18.37
C PRO A 143 -8.52 -11.28 18.38
N GLY A 144 -7.42 -11.11 19.10
CA GLY A 144 -6.73 -9.81 19.20
C GLY A 144 -5.81 -9.56 18.01
N LEU A 145 -5.84 -8.34 17.47
CA LEU A 145 -4.90 -7.89 16.44
C LEU A 145 -3.52 -7.63 17.06
N ARG A 146 -2.45 -8.27 16.54
CA ARG A 146 -1.08 -8.17 17.09
C ARG A 146 0.00 -7.78 16.09
N THR A 147 -0.36 -6.98 15.09
CA THR A 147 0.59 -6.48 14.10
C THR A 147 0.54 -4.96 13.98
N TYR A 148 1.64 -4.39 13.51
CA TYR A 148 1.72 -2.99 13.11
C TYR A 148 1.58 -2.80 11.59
N TYR A 149 1.57 -3.90 10.82
CA TYR A 149 1.54 -3.88 9.37
C TYR A 149 0.62 -4.96 8.83
N VAL A 150 -0.14 -4.64 7.79
CA VAL A 150 -1.02 -5.61 7.12
C VAL A 150 -1.03 -5.35 5.63
N HIS A 151 -0.92 -6.43 4.84
CA HIS A 151 -1.29 -6.44 3.43
C HIS A 151 -2.45 -7.40 3.22
N TYR A 152 -3.46 -6.95 2.50
CA TYR A 152 -4.57 -7.82 2.14
C TYR A 152 -5.27 -7.34 0.89
N THR A 153 -5.99 -8.28 0.27
CA THR A 153 -6.97 -7.98 -0.76
C THR A 153 -8.38 -8.22 -0.21
N MET A 154 -9.34 -7.44 -0.68
CA MET A 154 -10.70 -7.46 -0.18
C MET A 154 -11.69 -7.34 -1.35
N TYR A 155 -12.74 -8.16 -1.31
CA TYR A 155 -13.94 -7.93 -2.09
C TYR A 155 -15.04 -7.36 -1.19
N GLU A 156 -15.59 -6.21 -1.55
CA GLU A 156 -16.74 -5.64 -0.87
C GLU A 156 -18.00 -5.79 -1.74
N TYR A 157 -19.06 -6.30 -1.13
CA TYR A 157 -20.37 -6.49 -1.73
C TYR A 157 -21.42 -5.66 -1.00
N ILE A 158 -22.15 -4.83 -1.74
CA ILE A 158 -23.22 -3.99 -1.20
C ILE A 158 -24.56 -4.51 -1.74
N LYS A 159 -25.41 -5.01 -0.84
CA LYS A 159 -26.74 -5.54 -1.17
C LYS A 159 -27.62 -4.41 -1.72
N GLY A 160 -28.19 -4.61 -2.92
CA GLY A 160 -29.08 -3.64 -3.56
C GLY A 160 -28.42 -2.63 -4.51
N SER A 161 -27.09 -2.65 -4.65
CA SER A 161 -26.38 -1.86 -5.66
C SER A 161 -26.36 -2.57 -7.03
N THR A 162 -26.20 -1.84 -8.14
CA THR A 162 -25.87 -2.41 -9.47
C THR A 162 -24.36 -2.48 -9.72
N THR A 163 -23.55 -1.82 -8.88
CA THR A 163 -22.07 -1.77 -8.93
C THR A 163 -21.49 -2.67 -7.83
N THR A 164 -21.95 -3.93 -7.78
CA THR A 164 -21.97 -4.77 -6.57
C THR A 164 -20.64 -5.28 -6.04
N ARG A 165 -19.53 -5.07 -6.74
CA ARG A 165 -18.25 -5.66 -6.35
C ARG A 165 -17.11 -4.67 -6.52
N THR A 166 -16.59 -4.19 -5.40
CA THR A 166 -15.32 -3.47 -5.35
C THR A 166 -14.22 -4.47 -5.00
N PHE A 167 -13.16 -4.50 -5.79
CA PHE A 167 -11.91 -5.14 -5.39
C PHE A 167 -10.98 -4.08 -4.83
N SER A 168 -10.35 -4.35 -3.69
CA SER A 168 -9.35 -3.47 -3.11
C SER A 168 -8.12 -4.27 -2.72
N GLU A 169 -6.95 -3.72 -3.02
CA GLU A 169 -5.67 -4.11 -2.44
C GLU A 169 -5.24 -3.01 -1.47
N ILE A 170 -4.93 -3.39 -0.23
CA ILE A 170 -4.59 -2.47 0.84
C ILE A 170 -3.26 -2.88 1.45
N HIS A 171 -2.35 -1.90 1.53
CA HIS A 171 -1.12 -1.97 2.30
C HIS A 171 -1.21 -0.94 3.41
N VAL A 172 -0.89 -1.33 4.64
CA VAL A 172 -1.05 -0.43 5.79
C VAL A 172 0.08 -0.58 6.79
N SER A 173 0.51 0.56 7.33
CA SER A 173 1.44 0.64 8.46
C SER A 173 0.84 1.51 9.55
N ARG A 174 0.49 0.87 10.67
CA ARG A 174 0.13 1.56 11.92
C ARG A 174 1.30 2.36 12.48
N ARG A 175 2.52 1.87 12.31
CA ARG A 175 3.73 2.48 12.87
C ARG A 175 4.02 3.84 12.22
N THR A 176 3.93 3.92 10.89
CA THR A 176 4.16 5.17 10.15
C THR A 176 2.87 5.96 9.91
N GLY A 177 1.70 5.39 10.18
CA GLY A 177 0.41 6.04 9.94
C GLY A 177 0.09 6.16 8.44
N LEU A 178 0.60 5.22 7.64
CA LEU A 178 0.44 5.21 6.18
C LEU A 178 -0.51 4.11 5.71
N LEU A 179 -1.28 4.40 4.66
CA LEU A 179 -2.16 3.43 3.99
C LEU A 179 -2.13 3.63 2.48
N ARG A 180 -1.81 2.60 1.69
CA ARG A 180 -1.94 2.60 0.23
C ARG A 180 -3.14 1.75 -0.14
N LEU A 181 -4.09 2.35 -0.84
CA LEU A 181 -5.33 1.72 -1.27
C LEU A 181 -5.40 1.76 -2.79
N LYS A 182 -5.46 0.59 -3.41
CA LYS A 182 -5.75 0.43 -4.83
C LYS A 182 -7.09 -0.27 -4.97
N ALA A 183 -8.08 0.43 -5.50
CA ALA A 183 -9.43 -0.08 -5.66
C ALA A 183 -9.80 -0.17 -7.14
N ASN A 184 -10.55 -1.22 -7.51
CA ASN A 184 -11.15 -1.38 -8.84
C ASN A 184 -12.67 -1.52 -8.69
N VAL A 185 -13.39 -0.58 -9.30
CA VAL A 185 -14.85 -0.55 -9.35
C VAL A 185 -15.27 -0.57 -10.81
N LEU A 186 -15.89 -1.67 -11.25
CA LEU A 186 -16.38 -1.85 -12.63
C LEU A 186 -15.31 -1.59 -13.72
N GLY A 187 -14.05 -1.93 -13.47
CA GLY A 187 -12.94 -1.73 -14.41
C GLY A 187 -12.22 -0.38 -14.26
N VAL A 188 -12.77 0.56 -13.48
CA VAL A 188 -12.09 1.82 -13.13
C VAL A 188 -11.19 1.58 -11.93
N THR A 189 -9.89 1.78 -12.12
CA THR A 189 -8.89 1.65 -11.04
C THR A 189 -8.59 3.02 -10.45
N THR A 190 -8.67 3.13 -9.13
CA THR A 190 -8.29 4.30 -8.34
C THR A 190 -7.22 3.91 -7.35
N GLU A 191 -6.24 4.78 -7.15
CA GLU A 191 -5.13 4.51 -6.25
C GLU A 191 -4.81 5.74 -5.41
N ALA A 192 -4.59 5.52 -4.12
CA ALA A 192 -4.33 6.57 -3.16
C ALA A 192 -3.36 6.12 -2.07
N ILE A 193 -2.50 7.03 -1.62
CA ILE A 193 -1.72 6.88 -0.39
C ILE A 193 -2.22 7.90 0.63
N TYR A 194 -2.56 7.46 1.84
CA TYR A 194 -2.93 8.31 2.96
C TYR A 194 -1.74 8.45 3.89
N ASP A 195 -1.43 9.69 4.26
CA ASP A 195 -0.53 10.03 5.36
C ASP A 195 -1.38 10.64 6.47
N TYR A 196 -1.75 9.81 7.44
CA TYR A 196 -2.63 10.23 8.52
C TYR A 196 -1.93 11.12 9.55
N GLN A 197 -0.60 11.12 9.60
CA GLN A 197 0.15 12.02 10.48
C GLN A 197 0.08 13.46 9.97
N LEU A 198 0.29 13.64 8.66
CA LEU A 198 0.09 14.93 8.00
C LEU A 198 -1.38 15.23 7.69
N GLY A 199 -2.26 14.23 7.79
CA GLY A 199 -3.69 14.30 7.49
C GLY A 199 -3.98 14.67 6.03
N VAL A 200 -3.23 14.07 5.12
CA VAL A 200 -3.37 14.26 3.66
C VAL A 200 -3.50 12.92 2.96
N SER A 201 -4.06 12.93 1.75
CA SER A 201 -4.08 11.80 0.83
C SER A 201 -3.52 12.23 -0.53
N TYR A 202 -2.74 11.35 -1.14
CA TYR A 202 -2.13 11.49 -2.46
C TYR A 202 -2.92 10.61 -3.42
N LEU A 203 -3.68 11.22 -4.32
CA LEU A 203 -4.45 10.51 -5.35
C LEU A 203 -3.62 10.39 -6.62
N PHE A 204 -3.52 9.17 -7.15
CA PHE A 204 -2.77 8.84 -8.36
C PHE A 204 -3.69 8.93 -9.58
N GLY A 205 -3.25 9.66 -10.60
CA GLY A 205 -3.95 9.86 -11.86
C GLY A 205 -3.13 9.40 -13.07
N GLU A 206 -3.74 9.47 -14.25
CA GLU A 206 -3.09 9.04 -15.50
C GLU A 206 -1.84 9.88 -15.84
N GLY A 207 -0.83 9.23 -16.42
CA GLY A 207 0.38 9.90 -16.91
C GLY A 207 1.33 10.43 -15.82
N GLY A 208 1.24 9.90 -14.60
CA GLY A 208 2.08 10.32 -13.46
C GLY A 208 1.65 11.64 -12.82
N ARG A 209 0.42 12.08 -13.09
CA ARG A 209 -0.21 13.21 -12.37
C ARG A 209 -0.73 12.71 -11.04
N CYS A 210 -0.46 13.44 -9.97
CA CYS A 210 -1.02 13.17 -8.67
C CYS A 210 -1.60 14.46 -8.07
N SER A 211 -2.60 14.33 -7.20
CA SER A 211 -3.19 15.45 -6.47
C SER A 211 -3.20 15.15 -4.99
N ILE A 212 -2.96 16.17 -4.17
CA ILE A 212 -2.98 16.04 -2.71
C ILE A 212 -4.29 16.63 -2.19
N LEU A 213 -5.00 15.89 -1.34
CA LEU A 213 -6.25 16.30 -0.71
C LEU A 213 -6.14 16.16 0.82
N PRO A 214 -6.89 16.94 1.61
CA PRO A 214 -6.97 16.69 3.04
C PRO A 214 -7.67 15.35 3.32
N ALA A 215 -7.15 14.60 4.29
CA ALA A 215 -7.83 13.43 4.84
C ALA A 215 -8.87 13.87 5.89
N ASP A 216 -9.99 13.16 5.94
CA ASP A 216 -11.10 13.46 6.85
C ASP A 216 -11.54 12.23 7.67
N LEU A 217 -12.58 12.40 8.49
CA LEU A 217 -13.15 11.32 9.31
C LEU A 217 -13.77 10.16 8.51
N ASN A 218 -13.98 10.32 7.19
CA ASN A 218 -14.46 9.25 6.32
C ASN A 218 -13.31 8.44 5.70
N SER A 219 -12.05 8.83 5.96
CA SER A 219 -10.88 8.13 5.43
C SER A 219 -10.74 6.73 6.06
N PRO A 220 -10.20 5.73 5.33
CA PRO A 220 -10.17 4.35 5.81
C PRO A 220 -9.41 4.15 7.13
N GLY A 221 -10.07 3.60 8.15
CA GLY A 221 -9.45 3.30 9.45
C GLY A 221 -9.33 4.49 10.42
N ILE A 222 -9.97 5.63 10.11
CA ILE A 222 -10.10 6.75 11.04
C ILE A 222 -11.26 6.51 12.01
N SER A 223 -11.04 6.70 13.32
CA SER A 223 -12.09 6.71 14.34
C SER A 223 -12.96 7.97 14.26
N SER A 224 -14.10 7.95 14.96
CA SER A 224 -14.88 9.16 15.25
C SER A 224 -14.06 10.28 15.92
N ASP A 225 -12.98 9.92 16.62
CA ASP A 225 -12.11 10.86 17.34
C ASP A 225 -10.94 11.35 16.47
N GLY A 226 -10.91 11.01 15.18
CA GLY A 226 -9.89 11.47 14.24
C GLY A 226 -8.55 10.72 14.31
N TYR A 227 -8.52 9.53 14.91
CA TYR A 227 -7.31 8.71 15.04
C TYR A 227 -7.33 7.53 14.09
N PHE A 228 -6.22 7.34 13.37
CA PHE A 228 -6.01 6.15 12.58
C PHE A 228 -5.67 4.96 13.48
N THR A 229 -6.41 3.86 13.35
CA THR A 229 -6.09 2.57 13.96
C THR A 229 -6.43 1.42 13.02
N LEU A 230 -5.72 0.30 13.17
CA LEU A 230 -6.04 -0.90 12.41
C LEU A 230 -7.35 -1.53 12.87
N GLU A 231 -7.67 -1.37 14.15
CA GLU A 231 -8.92 -1.82 14.74
C GLU A 231 -10.12 -1.18 14.02
N ASN A 232 -10.10 0.14 13.76
CA ASN A 232 -11.16 0.81 13.01
C ASN A 232 -11.19 0.39 11.54
N LEU A 233 -10.02 0.14 10.93
CA LEU A 233 -9.95 -0.30 9.53
C LEU A 233 -10.69 -1.63 9.33
N PHE A 234 -10.62 -2.52 10.33
CA PHE A 234 -11.30 -3.81 10.34
C PHE A 234 -12.63 -3.84 11.12
N LEU A 235 -13.08 -2.72 11.69
CA LEU A 235 -14.26 -2.62 12.57
C LEU A 235 -14.20 -3.56 13.78
N LEU A 236 -13.08 -3.51 14.52
CA LEU A 236 -12.78 -4.35 15.68
C LEU A 236 -12.92 -3.61 17.02
N ASP A 237 -13.26 -2.32 16.99
CA ASP A 237 -13.37 -1.42 18.13
C ASP A 237 -14.69 -1.55 18.93
N PHE A 238 -15.52 -2.53 18.54
CA PHE A 238 -16.83 -2.79 19.15
C PHE A 238 -16.81 -3.92 20.18
N PRO A 239 -17.79 -3.99 21.11
CA PRO A 239 -17.86 -5.01 22.13
C PRO A 239 -18.39 -6.35 21.57
N PHE A 240 -17.55 -7.05 20.81
CA PHE A 240 -17.87 -8.32 20.17
C PHE A 240 -18.23 -9.44 21.16
N LYS A 241 -19.27 -10.20 20.81
CA LYS A 241 -19.72 -11.39 21.54
C LYS A 241 -19.67 -12.60 20.63
N TYR A 242 -19.12 -13.69 21.12
CA TYR A 242 -19.10 -14.95 20.37
C TYR A 242 -20.53 -15.44 20.16
N ILE A 243 -20.84 -15.83 18.93
CA ILE A 243 -22.18 -16.31 18.55
C ILE A 243 -22.17 -17.75 18.03
N GLY A 244 -21.00 -18.37 17.84
CA GLY A 244 -20.90 -19.79 17.48
C GLY A 244 -20.15 -20.09 16.20
N LYS A 245 -20.22 -21.36 15.78
CA LYS A 245 -19.62 -21.87 14.55
C LYS A 245 -20.63 -21.91 13.42
N PHE A 246 -20.26 -21.37 12.27
CA PHE A 246 -21.10 -21.28 11.06
C PHE A 246 -20.34 -21.81 9.84
N ASN A 247 -21.08 -22.18 8.79
CA ASN A 247 -20.48 -22.46 7.49
C ASN A 247 -20.71 -21.27 6.56
N LEU A 248 -19.65 -20.72 5.97
CA LEU A 248 -19.79 -19.61 5.02
C LEU A 248 -20.28 -20.11 3.65
N GLU A 249 -21.53 -19.81 3.31
CA GLU A 249 -22.16 -20.23 2.05
C GLU A 249 -21.44 -19.67 0.81
N HIS A 250 -20.94 -18.43 0.87
CA HIS A 250 -20.26 -17.77 -0.24
C HIS A 250 -18.78 -18.17 -0.39
N ARG A 251 -18.24 -18.96 0.54
CA ARG A 251 -16.83 -19.39 0.57
C ARG A 251 -16.73 -20.86 0.96
N SER A 252 -17.21 -21.72 0.06
CA SER A 252 -16.98 -23.18 0.05
C SER A 252 -17.30 -23.96 1.34
N GLY A 253 -18.17 -23.45 2.22
CA GLY A 253 -18.71 -24.22 3.35
C GLY A 253 -17.70 -24.53 4.46
N PHE A 254 -16.58 -23.81 4.54
CA PHE A 254 -15.63 -23.97 5.64
C PHE A 254 -16.25 -23.53 6.98
N PRO A 255 -16.01 -24.28 8.07
CA PRO A 255 -16.46 -23.88 9.40
C PRO A 255 -15.68 -22.64 9.84
N VAL A 256 -16.40 -21.64 10.32
CA VAL A 256 -15.87 -20.38 10.86
C VAL A 256 -16.46 -20.11 12.22
N ASP A 257 -15.65 -19.51 13.08
CA ASP A 257 -16.07 -18.94 14.34
C ASP A 257 -16.54 -17.50 14.10
N ALA A 258 -17.70 -17.14 14.68
CA ALA A 258 -18.30 -15.83 14.47
C ALA A 258 -18.46 -15.05 15.78
N TRP A 259 -18.18 -13.76 15.71
CA TRP A 259 -18.45 -12.80 16.77
C TRP A 259 -19.30 -11.65 16.23
N GLU A 260 -20.23 -11.16 17.03
CA GLU A 260 -21.17 -10.12 16.65
C GLU A 260 -21.15 -8.95 17.64
N ALA A 261 -21.23 -7.73 17.11
CA ALA A 261 -21.41 -6.51 17.85
C ALA A 261 -22.65 -5.74 17.35
N ILE A 262 -23.28 -4.99 18.23
CA ILE A 262 -24.49 -4.20 17.94
C ILE A 262 -24.24 -2.77 18.37
N GLU A 263 -24.38 -1.85 17.44
CA GLU A 263 -24.18 -0.43 17.68
C GLU A 263 -25.40 0.37 17.25
N TYR A 264 -25.64 1.48 17.94
CA TYR A 264 -26.78 2.36 17.70
C TYR A 264 -26.28 3.76 17.35
N ASN A 265 -26.97 4.41 16.41
CA ASN A 265 -26.62 5.76 15.93
C ASN A 265 -25.16 5.89 15.45
N VAL A 266 -24.64 4.84 14.80
CA VAL A 266 -23.25 4.77 14.33
C VAL A 266 -23.14 5.21 12.87
N ASN A 267 -21.97 5.69 12.47
CA ASN A 267 -21.67 6.01 11.08
C ASN A 267 -20.90 4.85 10.42
N ILE A 268 -21.42 4.28 9.34
CA ILE A 268 -20.78 3.20 8.57
C ILE A 268 -20.56 3.70 7.15
N ASN A 269 -19.29 3.77 6.71
CA ASN A 269 -18.89 4.26 5.39
C ASN A 269 -19.53 5.63 5.02
N GLY A 270 -19.56 6.57 5.97
CA GLY A 270 -20.12 7.92 5.76
C GLY A 270 -21.66 7.99 5.81
N LYS A 271 -22.36 6.87 6.05
CA LYS A 271 -23.82 6.82 6.26
C LYS A 271 -24.17 6.55 7.71
N LYS A 272 -25.03 7.41 8.28
CA LYS A 272 -25.60 7.20 9.61
C LYS A 272 -26.59 6.03 9.60
N ALA A 273 -26.40 5.09 10.51
CA ALA A 273 -27.25 3.95 10.78
C ALA A 273 -27.91 4.10 12.16
N ASP A 274 -29.23 3.89 12.26
CA ASP A 274 -29.92 3.93 13.55
C ASP A 274 -29.53 2.72 14.41
N LYS A 275 -29.34 1.57 13.76
CA LYS A 275 -28.72 0.36 14.32
C LYS A 275 -27.85 -0.32 13.27
N ALA A 276 -26.65 -0.75 13.65
CA ALA A 276 -25.78 -1.59 12.85
C ALA A 276 -25.44 -2.87 13.61
N VAL A 277 -25.44 -4.00 12.90
CA VAL A 277 -25.00 -5.29 13.44
C VAL A 277 -23.79 -5.74 12.61
N ILE A 278 -22.65 -5.88 13.28
CA ILE A 278 -21.37 -6.18 12.65
C ILE A 278 -20.98 -7.59 13.08
N THR A 279 -20.83 -8.50 12.12
CA THR A 279 -20.40 -9.87 12.39
C THR A 279 -19.02 -10.11 11.76
N GLN A 280 -18.06 -10.53 12.58
CA GLN A 280 -16.72 -10.91 12.16
C GLN A 280 -16.61 -12.43 12.10
N TYR A 281 -16.11 -12.97 10.99
CA TYR A 281 -15.92 -14.40 10.78
C TYR A 281 -14.44 -14.74 10.69
N PHE A 282 -14.00 -15.65 11.56
CA PHE A 282 -12.64 -16.12 11.61
C PHE A 282 -12.57 -17.62 11.34
N VAL A 283 -11.49 -18.06 10.70
CA VAL A 283 -11.12 -19.48 10.63
C VAL A 283 -9.97 -19.74 11.59
N GLU A 284 -9.95 -20.89 12.27
CA GLU A 284 -8.83 -21.29 13.13
C GLU A 284 -7.56 -21.41 12.29
N SER A 285 -6.45 -20.83 12.77
CA SER A 285 -5.18 -20.81 12.06
C SER A 285 -4.03 -20.65 13.05
N HIS A 286 -3.25 -21.71 13.25
CA HIS A 286 -2.11 -21.70 14.18
C HIS A 286 -0.94 -20.83 13.71
N ASP A 287 -0.79 -20.64 12.39
CA ASP A 287 0.30 -19.88 11.78
C ASP A 287 -0.04 -18.39 11.59
N SER A 288 -1.21 -17.94 12.03
CA SER A 288 -1.61 -16.55 11.88
C SER A 288 -0.89 -15.66 12.90
N GLU A 289 0.05 -14.85 12.43
CA GLU A 289 0.75 -13.86 13.25
C GLU A 289 -0.09 -12.59 13.51
N ILE A 290 -0.98 -12.24 12.57
CA ILE A 290 -1.80 -11.02 12.65
C ILE A 290 -2.89 -11.14 13.73
N PHE A 291 -3.59 -12.28 13.75
CA PHE A 291 -4.58 -12.64 14.76
C PHE A 291 -4.19 -14.00 15.34
N PRO A 292 -3.44 -14.07 16.45
CA PRO A 292 -2.95 -15.35 16.97
C PRO A 292 -4.04 -16.40 17.13
N GLY A 293 -3.87 -17.55 16.46
CA GLY A 293 -4.81 -18.68 16.48
C GLY A 293 -5.99 -18.58 15.50
N TYR A 294 -6.16 -17.46 14.79
CA TYR A 294 -7.29 -17.22 13.89
C TYR A 294 -6.91 -16.43 12.64
N ARG A 295 -7.69 -16.52 11.57
CA ARG A 295 -7.55 -15.66 10.39
C ARG A 295 -8.88 -15.04 10.04
N LEU A 296 -8.92 -13.71 9.92
CA LEU A 296 -10.13 -13.00 9.50
C LEU A 296 -10.43 -13.33 8.04
N VAL A 297 -11.63 -13.84 7.76
CA VAL A 297 -12.02 -14.28 6.41
C VAL A 297 -13.19 -13.49 5.84
N SER A 298 -14.07 -12.97 6.68
CA SER A 298 -15.22 -12.17 6.25
C SER A 298 -15.73 -11.24 7.36
N THR A 299 -16.28 -10.09 6.97
CA THR A 299 -17.07 -9.21 7.84
C THR A 299 -18.41 -8.97 7.17
N THR A 300 -19.51 -9.09 7.90
CA THR A 300 -20.83 -8.63 7.44
C THR A 300 -21.31 -7.48 8.30
N ILE A 301 -21.99 -6.52 7.66
CA ILE A 301 -22.56 -5.35 8.32
C ILE A 301 -24.01 -5.24 7.87
N ALA A 302 -24.94 -5.46 8.79
CA ALA A 302 -26.37 -5.29 8.56
C ALA A 302 -26.82 -3.93 9.12
N ILE A 303 -27.39 -3.09 8.26
CA ILE A 303 -27.76 -1.71 8.59
C ILE A 303 -29.28 -1.61 8.68
N TYR A 304 -29.75 -1.09 9.79
CA TYR A 304 -31.17 -0.94 10.10
C TYR A 304 -31.56 0.52 10.29
N LYS A 305 -32.77 0.85 9.86
CA LYS A 305 -33.44 2.11 10.18
C LYS A 305 -34.55 1.90 11.20
N LEU A 306 -34.71 2.87 12.08
CA LEU A 306 -35.80 2.92 13.04
C LEU A 306 -37.07 3.44 12.36
N ASP A 307 -38.08 2.59 12.24
CA ASP A 307 -39.43 3.07 12.00
C ASP A 307 -39.94 3.71 13.30
N SER A 308 -40.00 5.04 13.32
CA SER A 308 -40.42 5.79 14.50
C SER A 308 -41.89 5.60 14.85
N SER A 309 -42.72 5.17 13.89
CA SER A 309 -44.15 4.94 14.08
C SER A 309 -44.43 3.59 14.74
N GLU A 310 -43.71 2.55 14.32
CA GLU A 310 -43.84 1.20 14.85
C GLU A 310 -42.85 0.89 15.99
N LYS A 311 -41.84 1.74 16.18
CA LYS A 311 -40.69 1.52 17.09
C LYS A 311 -39.94 0.22 16.76
N THR A 312 -39.89 -0.15 15.49
CA THR A 312 -39.24 -1.36 14.98
C THR A 312 -38.04 -0.99 14.11
N TYR A 313 -37.06 -1.88 14.05
CA TYR A 313 -35.90 -1.73 13.18
C TYR A 313 -36.09 -2.54 11.91
N THR A 314 -35.93 -1.91 10.75
CA THR A 314 -36.04 -2.55 9.45
C THR A 314 -34.69 -2.58 8.75
N LEU A 315 -34.29 -3.75 8.24
CA LEU A 315 -33.04 -3.92 7.50
C LEU A 315 -33.14 -3.15 6.18
N THR A 316 -32.26 -2.17 5.96
CA THR A 316 -32.25 -1.38 4.72
C THR A 316 -31.11 -1.74 3.81
N ASP A 317 -29.93 -2.01 4.37
CA ASP A 317 -28.71 -2.24 3.61
C ASP A 317 -27.88 -3.36 4.25
N GLY A 318 -27.01 -3.98 3.44
CA GLY A 318 -26.06 -4.99 3.90
C GLY A 318 -24.74 -4.87 3.16
N ILE A 319 -23.63 -4.93 3.89
CA ILE A 319 -22.28 -4.91 3.34
C ILE A 319 -21.60 -6.23 3.73
N THR A 320 -20.96 -6.88 2.78
CA THR A 320 -20.11 -8.06 3.03
C THR A 320 -18.71 -7.77 2.52
N ARG A 321 -17.71 -7.89 3.40
CA ARG A 321 -16.28 -7.80 3.05
C ARG A 321 -15.68 -9.19 3.14
N VAL A 322 -15.07 -9.65 2.05
CA VAL A 322 -14.38 -10.94 2.00
C VAL A 322 -12.88 -10.68 1.88
N TYR A 323 -12.09 -11.14 2.84
CA TYR A 323 -10.65 -10.91 2.90
C TYR A 323 -9.88 -12.08 2.28
N MET A 324 -8.86 -11.75 1.50
CA MET A 324 -7.99 -12.67 0.74
C MET A 324 -6.54 -12.21 0.85
N ASN A 325 -5.61 -13.14 0.62
CA ASN A 325 -4.16 -12.87 0.65
C ASN A 325 -3.77 -12.05 1.90
N PHE A 326 -4.32 -12.47 3.05
CA PHE A 326 -4.18 -11.76 4.31
C PHE A 326 -2.82 -12.10 4.88
N GLU A 327 -1.84 -11.27 4.57
CA GLU A 327 -0.42 -11.51 4.80
C GLU A 327 0.12 -10.42 5.71
N GLN A 328 1.03 -10.81 6.60
CA GLN A 328 1.93 -9.84 7.18
C GLN A 328 2.92 -9.51 6.08
N ALA A 329 2.80 -8.32 5.49
CA ALA A 329 3.81 -7.87 4.55
C ALA A 329 5.16 -7.75 5.30
N GLY A 330 6.25 -8.01 4.58
CA GLY A 330 7.57 -8.26 5.13
C GLY A 330 8.23 -7.04 5.75
N SER A 331 9.53 -6.88 5.59
CA SER A 331 10.29 -5.85 6.31
C SER A 331 9.91 -4.41 5.85
N GLU A 332 10.06 -3.37 6.70
CA GLU A 332 9.91 -1.93 6.37
C GLU A 332 10.62 -1.51 5.07
N ASP A 333 11.72 -2.19 4.70
CA ASP A 333 12.43 -2.00 3.44
C ASP A 333 11.60 -2.41 2.21
N GLU A 334 10.78 -3.48 2.29
CA GLU A 334 9.82 -3.85 1.23
C GLU A 334 8.68 -2.82 1.14
N PHE A 335 8.38 -2.15 2.25
CA PHE A 335 7.33 -1.14 2.31
C PHE A 335 7.75 0.22 1.77
N HIS A 336 9.03 0.55 1.74
CA HIS A 336 9.51 1.79 1.13
C HIS A 336 9.11 1.89 -0.35
N ASP A 337 9.26 0.79 -1.08
CA ASP A 337 8.83 0.70 -2.49
C ASP A 337 7.30 0.73 -2.62
N ILE A 338 6.57 0.21 -1.63
CA ILE A 338 5.10 0.26 -1.60
C ILE A 338 4.60 1.67 -1.29
N PHE A 339 5.25 2.42 -0.39
CA PHE A 339 4.83 3.77 -0.01
C PHE A 339 5.68 4.84 -0.70
N THR A 340 5.95 4.65 -2.00
CA THR A 340 6.69 5.62 -2.80
C THR A 340 5.78 6.62 -3.51
N LEU A 341 6.25 7.87 -3.59
CA LEU A 341 5.66 8.91 -4.44
C LEU A 341 6.40 9.05 -5.78
N ALA A 342 7.29 8.12 -6.14
CA ALA A 342 8.09 8.19 -7.38
C ALA A 342 7.24 8.26 -8.67
N GLU A 343 6.03 7.71 -8.65
CA GLU A 343 5.09 7.79 -9.78
C GLU A 343 4.48 9.19 -9.96
N CYS A 344 4.57 10.05 -8.94
CA CYS A 344 4.01 11.40 -8.90
C CYS A 344 5.00 12.46 -9.42
N LYS A 345 5.27 12.43 -10.72
CA LYS A 345 6.29 13.25 -11.41
C LYS A 345 6.17 14.77 -11.26
N TYR A 346 4.99 15.27 -10.88
CA TYR A 346 4.68 16.70 -10.84
C TYR A 346 4.33 17.24 -9.44
N LEU A 347 4.33 16.38 -8.42
CA LEU A 347 4.01 16.80 -7.04
C LEU A 347 5.23 17.29 -6.28
N ASN A 348 6.38 16.66 -6.52
CA ASN A 348 7.61 16.98 -5.82
C ASN A 348 8.45 17.92 -6.66
N SER A 349 8.96 18.97 -6.01
CA SER A 349 10.09 19.74 -6.51
C SER A 349 11.25 18.78 -6.76
N ASP A 350 12.04 19.01 -7.83
CA ASP A 350 13.25 18.21 -8.11
C ASP A 350 14.34 18.37 -7.04
N LYS A 351 14.13 19.27 -6.07
CA LYS A 351 15.02 19.45 -4.92
C LYS A 351 15.02 18.20 -4.04
N LYS A 352 16.23 17.71 -3.78
CA LYS A 352 16.51 16.63 -2.85
C LYS A 352 17.66 17.04 -1.92
N LEU A 353 17.72 16.40 -0.76
CA LEU A 353 18.84 16.51 0.16
C LEU A 353 19.28 15.12 0.58
N THR A 354 20.55 14.80 0.42
CA THR A 354 21.13 13.53 0.87
C THR A 354 22.01 13.78 2.08
N LEU A 355 21.66 13.16 3.21
CA LEU A 355 22.44 13.21 4.44
C LEU A 355 23.05 11.84 4.72
N ALA A 356 24.35 11.81 5.01
CA ALA A 356 25.07 10.63 5.48
C ALA A 356 25.22 10.68 7.00
N PHE A 357 24.56 9.75 7.68
CA PHE A 357 24.62 9.55 9.12
C PHE A 357 25.74 8.57 9.44
N LYS A 358 26.78 9.04 10.11
CA LYS A 358 27.90 8.21 10.53
C LYS A 358 27.62 7.66 11.92
N LEU A 359 27.61 6.34 12.04
CA LEU A 359 27.26 5.59 13.23
C LEU A 359 28.44 4.72 13.66
N GLN A 360 28.77 4.76 14.94
CA GLN A 360 29.83 3.96 15.53
C GLN A 360 29.24 3.00 16.57
N PRO A 361 29.52 1.68 16.49
CA PRO A 361 29.10 0.75 17.53
C PRO A 361 29.78 1.08 18.86
N GLU A 362 29.03 1.03 19.96
CA GLU A 362 29.59 1.32 21.30
C GLU A 362 30.39 0.16 21.90
N ASP A 363 30.12 -1.08 21.47
CA ASP A 363 30.81 -2.28 21.96
C ASP A 363 31.88 -2.77 20.96
N ASP A 364 33.13 -2.84 21.44
CA ASP A 364 34.37 -3.09 20.68
C ASP A 364 34.58 -4.56 20.25
N THR A 365 33.51 -5.32 20.08
CA THR A 365 33.65 -6.72 19.63
C THR A 365 33.67 -6.79 18.11
N HIS A 366 34.83 -7.16 17.54
CA HIS A 366 35.02 -7.52 16.13
C HIS A 366 34.01 -8.55 15.56
N SER A 367 33.13 -9.13 16.40
CA SER A 367 31.96 -9.93 16.00
C SER A 367 30.77 -9.10 15.49
N SER A 368 30.78 -7.78 15.61
CA SER A 368 29.63 -6.90 15.29
C SER A 368 29.42 -6.71 13.78
N GLN A 369 30.46 -6.49 12.97
CA GLN A 369 30.26 -6.15 11.55
C GLN A 369 29.68 -7.28 10.69
N LYS A 370 30.10 -8.53 10.89
CA LYS A 370 29.55 -9.67 10.14
C LYS A 370 28.09 -9.91 10.50
N LEU A 371 27.74 -9.69 11.77
CA LEU A 371 26.39 -9.78 12.30
C LEU A 371 25.51 -8.61 11.82
N THR A 372 26.03 -7.38 11.82
CA THR A 372 25.37 -6.20 11.25
C THR A 372 25.16 -6.36 9.74
N LYS A 373 26.14 -6.93 9.02
CA LYS A 373 26.01 -7.26 7.59
C LYS A 373 24.96 -8.36 7.33
N SER A 374 24.77 -9.30 8.25
CA SER A 374 23.74 -10.33 8.11
C SER A 374 22.33 -9.88 8.54
N HIS A 375 22.22 -8.75 9.25
CA HIS A 375 20.98 -8.16 9.75
C HIS A 375 20.77 -6.70 9.29
N VAL A 376 21.19 -6.40 8.05
CA VAL A 376 21.07 -5.06 7.47
C VAL A 376 19.62 -4.59 7.40
N TYR A 377 18.68 -5.51 7.17
CA TYR A 377 17.27 -5.17 7.05
C TYR A 377 16.73 -4.65 8.39
N GLU A 378 16.95 -5.38 9.48
CA GLU A 378 16.56 -4.96 10.84
C GLU A 378 17.25 -3.65 11.22
N LEU A 379 18.53 -3.52 10.90
CA LEU A 379 19.31 -2.29 11.12
C LEU A 379 18.65 -1.06 10.47
N LYS A 380 18.21 -1.18 9.22
CA LYS A 380 17.52 -0.10 8.52
C LYS A 380 16.17 0.23 9.13
N GLN A 381 15.38 -0.77 9.51
CA GLN A 381 14.11 -0.53 10.19
C GLN A 381 14.32 0.25 11.49
N ASP A 382 15.24 -0.23 12.32
CA ASP A 382 15.52 0.40 13.60
C ASP A 382 16.16 1.77 13.41
N PHE A 383 16.96 1.99 12.36
CA PHE A 383 17.46 3.32 11.99
C PHE A 383 16.33 4.26 11.59
N MET A 384 15.44 3.81 10.71
CA MET A 384 14.29 4.59 10.26
C MET A 384 13.32 4.89 11.39
N PHE A 385 13.24 4.02 12.39
CA PHE A 385 12.39 4.21 13.56
C PHE A 385 13.01 5.12 14.62
N ASN A 386 14.28 4.90 14.97
CA ASN A 386 14.92 5.54 16.12
C ASN A 386 15.70 6.81 15.74
N VAL A 387 16.30 6.89 14.54
CA VAL A 387 17.15 8.00 14.12
C VAL A 387 16.39 9.02 13.28
N ILE A 388 15.46 8.57 12.43
CA ILE A 388 14.62 9.45 11.61
C ILE A 388 13.24 9.61 12.28
N PRO A 389 12.97 10.71 13.01
CA PRO A 389 11.73 10.82 13.78
C PRO A 389 10.52 10.93 12.84
N TYR A 390 9.51 10.09 13.06
CA TYR A 390 8.24 10.18 12.33
C TYR A 390 7.48 11.48 12.64
N GLU A 391 7.77 12.11 13.79
CA GLU A 391 7.11 13.33 14.27
C GLU A 391 7.59 14.60 13.55
N THR A 392 8.72 14.54 12.83
CA THR A 392 9.35 15.71 12.20
C THR A 392 9.45 15.61 10.67
N ILE A 393 9.41 14.40 10.12
CA ILE A 393 9.47 14.16 8.67
C ILE A 393 8.52 13.04 8.29
N SER A 394 7.64 13.29 7.32
CA SER A 394 6.81 12.24 6.73
C SER A 394 7.68 11.18 6.06
N LYS A 395 7.36 9.90 6.29
CA LYS A 395 8.08 8.79 5.68
C LYS A 395 7.95 8.75 4.15
N LEU A 396 6.91 9.36 3.59
CA LEU A 396 6.73 9.51 2.14
C LEU A 396 7.74 10.47 1.50
N ARG A 397 8.42 11.31 2.31
CA ARG A 397 9.47 12.21 1.85
C ARG A 397 10.85 11.58 1.91
N ILE A 398 10.95 10.31 2.26
CA ILE A 398 12.21 9.58 2.17
C ILE A 398 12.19 8.91 0.81
N ASP A 399 13.18 9.22 -0.03
CA ASP A 399 13.27 8.70 -1.40
C ASP A 399 14.07 7.40 -1.45
N ASN A 400 15.16 7.36 -0.69
CA ASN A 400 16.11 6.26 -0.71
C ASN A 400 16.94 6.22 0.58
N VAL A 401 17.28 4.99 1.01
CA VAL A 401 18.16 4.72 2.15
C VAL A 401 19.23 3.71 1.72
N GLN A 402 20.47 4.17 1.70
CA GLN A 402 21.66 3.38 1.41
C GLN A 402 22.51 3.22 2.66
N TYR A 403 23.35 2.20 2.68
CA TYR A 403 24.27 1.93 3.78
C TYR A 403 25.63 1.56 3.21
N ASN A 404 26.68 2.00 3.89
CA ASN A 404 28.05 1.65 3.58
C ASN A 404 28.75 1.21 4.86
N PHE A 405 29.45 0.09 4.80
CA PHE A 405 30.26 -0.42 5.90
C PHE A 405 31.72 -0.05 5.64
N ASN A 406 32.24 0.91 6.40
CA ASN A 406 33.67 1.13 6.52
C ASN A 406 34.19 0.27 7.70
N ASP A 407 35.45 -0.18 7.67
CA ASP A 407 36.03 -1.15 8.62
C ASP A 407 35.99 -0.72 10.11
N ALA A 408 35.54 0.51 10.42
CA ALA A 408 35.29 0.99 11.79
C ALA A 408 33.91 1.67 12.01
N GLN A 409 33.14 1.97 10.97
CA GLN A 409 31.93 2.83 11.05
C GLN A 409 30.85 2.39 10.06
N LEU A 410 29.59 2.49 10.47
CA LEU A 410 28.42 2.34 9.61
C LEU A 410 28.01 3.73 9.10
N GLU A 411 27.93 3.91 7.80
CA GLU A 411 27.37 5.12 7.20
C GLU A 411 26.00 4.80 6.61
N MET A 412 24.96 5.54 7.02
CA MET A 412 23.61 5.42 6.49
C MET A 412 23.30 6.68 5.69
N GLU A 413 23.13 6.57 4.39
CA GLU A 413 22.78 7.69 3.52
C GLU A 413 21.27 7.72 3.28
N VAL A 414 20.64 8.84 3.64
CA VAL A 414 19.20 9.05 3.47
C VAL A 414 18.98 10.21 2.53
N THR A 415 18.21 9.97 1.46
CA THR A 415 17.79 11.01 0.52
C THR A 415 16.36 11.46 0.86
N PHE A 416 16.20 12.75 1.13
CA PHE A 416 14.94 13.40 1.47
C PHE A 416 14.41 14.22 0.29
N LEU A 417 13.09 14.15 0.10
CA LEU A 417 12.32 14.92 -0.88
C LEU A 417 11.83 16.23 -0.29
N ASP A 418 11.59 17.21 -1.16
CA ASP A 418 11.08 18.51 -0.76
C ASP A 418 9.72 18.42 -0.04
N LEU A 419 9.42 19.40 0.79
CA LEU A 419 8.14 19.48 1.49
C LEU A 419 7.04 19.83 0.49
N PRO A 420 5.99 18.98 0.33
CA PRO A 420 4.84 19.36 -0.48
C PRO A 420 4.21 20.65 0.05
N ASN A 421 3.56 21.42 -0.81
CA ASN A 421 2.96 22.68 -0.40
C ASN A 421 1.66 22.44 0.40
N LEU A 422 1.81 22.16 1.70
CA LEU A 422 0.72 21.87 2.64
C LEU A 422 -0.21 23.07 2.87
N GLN A 423 0.29 24.30 2.70
CA GLN A 423 -0.48 25.52 2.93
C GLN A 423 -1.66 25.67 1.95
N PHE A 424 -1.50 25.23 0.70
CA PHE A 424 -2.58 25.26 -0.29
C PHE A 424 -3.59 24.11 -0.14
N ILE A 425 -3.29 23.10 0.68
CA ILE A 425 -4.16 21.94 0.90
C ILE A 425 -5.18 22.26 2.00
N PHE A 426 -4.71 22.83 3.11
CA PHE A 426 -5.55 23.22 4.24
C PHE A 426 -5.99 24.68 4.13
N ASN A 427 -6.77 25.03 3.10
CA ASN A 427 -7.27 26.40 2.92
C ASN A 427 -8.39 26.74 3.91
N SER A 428 -8.43 27.99 4.35
CA SER A 428 -9.55 28.51 5.13
C SER A 428 -10.80 28.67 4.28
N LYS A 429 -11.95 28.54 4.93
CA LYS A 429 -13.25 28.93 4.39
C LYS A 429 -13.70 30.21 5.05
N THR A 430 -14.16 31.18 4.26
CA THR A 430 -14.85 32.35 4.80
C THR A 430 -16.24 31.94 5.29
N MET A 431 -16.54 32.20 6.55
CA MET A 431 -17.79 31.83 7.21
C MET A 431 -18.24 32.93 8.18
N SER A 432 -19.55 33.19 8.25
CA SER A 432 -20.11 34.08 9.29
C SER A 432 -20.32 33.31 10.59
N VAL A 433 -19.40 33.49 11.54
CA VAL A 433 -19.35 32.74 12.80
C VAL A 433 -20.21 33.43 13.87
N SER A 434 -21.01 32.65 14.59
CA SER A 434 -21.94 33.15 15.61
C SER A 434 -21.25 33.63 16.89
N SER A 435 -21.94 34.49 17.65
CA SER A 435 -21.48 34.94 18.97
C SER A 435 -21.32 33.82 20.00
N ASP A 436 -22.11 32.75 19.89
CA ASP A 436 -22.02 31.57 20.76
C ASP A 436 -20.71 30.82 20.56
N THR A 437 -20.25 30.72 19.31
CA THR A 437 -18.95 30.11 19.01
C THR A 437 -17.82 30.90 19.63
N PHE A 438 -17.83 32.23 19.52
CA PHE A 438 -16.79 33.08 20.12
C PHE A 438 -16.70 32.96 21.65
N LYS A 439 -17.82 32.69 22.34
CA LYS A 439 -17.82 32.46 23.80
C LYS A 439 -17.14 31.15 24.20
N LYS A 440 -17.18 30.15 23.32
CA LYS A 440 -16.57 28.81 23.54
C LYS A 440 -15.13 28.73 23.05
N MET A 441 -14.78 29.60 22.11
CA MET A 441 -13.45 29.69 21.52
C MET A 441 -12.40 30.07 22.57
N LYS A 442 -11.28 29.34 22.58
CA LYS A 442 -10.10 29.74 23.34
C LYS A 442 -9.29 30.72 22.50
N THR A 443 -9.11 31.93 23.00
CA THR A 443 -8.57 33.05 22.21
C THR A 443 -7.10 33.35 22.50
N ILE A 444 -6.37 33.75 21.47
CA ILE A 444 -5.05 34.36 21.53
C ILE A 444 -5.02 35.63 20.67
N LYS A 445 -4.05 36.51 20.92
CA LYS A 445 -3.87 37.74 20.12
C LYS A 445 -2.82 37.50 19.04
N THR A 446 -3.23 37.66 17.79
CA THR A 446 -2.32 37.68 16.63
C THR A 446 -2.72 38.81 15.70
N LYS A 447 -1.84 39.22 14.78
CA LYS A 447 -2.12 40.32 13.84
C LYS A 447 -2.64 39.79 12.51
N THR A 448 -2.23 38.59 12.11
CA THR A 448 -2.58 38.00 10.82
C THR A 448 -3.11 36.57 10.96
N GLU A 449 -3.77 36.09 9.91
CA GLU A 449 -4.25 34.70 9.77
C GLU A 449 -3.09 33.69 9.80
N VAL A 450 -1.99 34.00 9.11
CA VAL A 450 -0.79 33.16 9.11
C VAL A 450 -0.15 33.10 10.50
N GLU A 451 -0.08 34.23 11.21
CA GLU A 451 0.40 34.26 12.60
C GLU A 451 -0.54 33.50 13.54
N CYS A 452 -1.86 33.53 13.29
CA CYS A 452 -2.84 32.75 14.02
C CYS A 452 -2.55 31.24 13.92
N LEU A 453 -2.41 30.72 12.70
CA LEU A 453 -2.08 29.31 12.46
C LEU A 453 -0.74 28.91 13.09
N ASN A 454 0.33 29.66 12.86
CA ASN A 454 1.67 29.36 13.37
C ASN A 454 1.79 29.44 14.90
N THR A 455 0.92 30.23 15.54
CA THR A 455 0.90 30.30 17.02
C THR A 455 0.08 29.14 17.58
N LEU A 456 -1.05 28.81 16.95
CA LEU A 456 -1.91 27.72 17.39
C LEU A 456 -1.33 26.34 17.10
N SER A 457 -0.50 26.19 16.08
CA SER A 457 0.22 24.93 15.82
C SER A 457 1.14 24.51 16.96
N LYS A 458 1.61 25.46 17.77
CA LYS A 458 2.48 25.21 18.92
C LYS A 458 1.72 24.87 20.20
N VAL A 459 0.39 24.95 20.17
CA VAL A 459 -0.47 24.62 21.31
C VAL A 459 -0.59 23.10 21.40
N MET A 460 -0.53 22.55 22.63
CA MET A 460 -0.62 21.10 22.86
C MET A 460 -2.04 20.52 22.76
N ASP A 461 -3.06 21.37 22.74
CA ASP A 461 -4.46 20.96 22.65
C ASP A 461 -4.76 20.27 21.30
N LYS A 462 -5.72 19.35 21.31
CA LYS A 462 -6.28 18.71 20.10
C LYS A 462 -7.17 19.70 19.35
N ILE A 463 -6.56 20.60 18.59
CA ILE A 463 -7.28 21.60 17.80
C ILE A 463 -8.05 20.89 16.69
N ASN A 464 -9.34 21.20 16.58
CA ASN A 464 -10.20 20.72 15.49
C ASN A 464 -10.54 21.88 14.52
N VAL A 465 -10.82 23.06 15.06
CA VAL A 465 -11.15 24.25 14.27
C VAL A 465 -10.26 25.42 14.70
N VAL A 466 -9.70 26.13 13.72
CA VAL A 466 -9.05 27.43 13.92
C VAL A 466 -9.91 28.52 13.31
N ILE A 467 -10.11 29.61 14.04
CA ILE A 467 -10.93 30.74 13.64
C ILE A 467 -10.08 32.01 13.75
N TYR A 468 -9.90 32.69 12.63
CA TYR A 468 -9.33 34.04 12.60
C TYR A 468 -10.41 35.03 12.18
N ARG A 469 -10.61 36.06 13.00
CA ARG A 469 -11.57 37.14 12.76
C ARG A 469 -10.82 38.39 12.32
N PRO A 470 -10.92 38.80 11.05
CA PRO A 470 -10.18 39.95 10.54
C PRO A 470 -10.58 41.29 11.19
N SER A 471 -11.84 41.45 11.61
CA SER A 471 -12.39 42.73 12.07
C SER A 471 -11.68 43.30 13.31
N ASP A 472 -11.16 42.44 14.18
CA ASP A 472 -10.40 42.85 15.37
C ASP A 472 -9.11 42.03 15.57
N SER A 473 -8.69 41.30 14.53
CA SER A 473 -7.54 40.40 14.56
C SER A 473 -7.60 39.34 15.67
N SER A 474 -8.80 38.93 16.10
CA SER A 474 -8.93 37.84 17.07
C SER A 474 -8.59 36.51 16.44
N CYS A 475 -7.76 35.72 17.13
CA CYS A 475 -7.45 34.35 16.76
C CYS A 475 -7.92 33.42 17.86
N GLY A 476 -8.45 32.26 17.51
CA GLY A 476 -8.76 31.24 18.50
C GLY A 476 -9.07 29.89 17.90
N TYR A 477 -9.32 28.94 18.77
CA TYR A 477 -9.56 27.55 18.38
C TYR A 477 -10.67 26.88 19.17
N LEU A 478 -11.18 25.81 18.59
CA LEU A 478 -12.11 24.86 19.20
C LEU A 478 -11.48 23.46 19.16
N THR A 479 -11.75 22.68 20.21
CA THR A 479 -11.36 21.26 20.27
C THR A 479 -12.45 20.33 19.75
N LYS A 480 -13.67 20.85 19.57
CA LYS A 480 -14.86 20.13 19.09
C LYS A 480 -15.49 20.86 17.93
N PHE A 481 -15.83 20.12 16.87
CA PHE A 481 -16.45 20.70 15.68
C PHE A 481 -17.87 21.20 15.97
N GLU A 482 -18.62 20.55 16.87
CA GLU A 482 -20.02 20.89 17.20
C GLU A 482 -20.17 22.26 17.89
N ASP A 483 -19.07 22.83 18.39
CA ASP A 483 -19.05 24.17 18.97
C ASP A 483 -18.97 25.28 17.90
N LEU A 484 -18.63 24.93 16.66
CA LEU A 484 -18.69 25.83 15.51
C LEU A 484 -20.14 25.96 15.05
N LYS A 485 -20.66 27.19 15.05
CA LYS A 485 -22.00 27.53 14.60
C LYS A 485 -21.93 28.70 13.64
N GLU A 486 -22.41 28.47 12.43
CA GLU A 486 -22.59 29.50 11.41
C GLU A 486 -23.90 30.28 11.66
N ASP A 487 -23.83 31.61 11.55
CA ASP A 487 -24.99 32.51 11.60
C ASP A 487 -24.90 33.49 10.43
N THR A 488 -25.65 33.20 9.37
CA THR A 488 -25.63 34.00 8.13
C THR A 488 -26.34 35.36 8.25
N LYS A 489 -27.06 35.64 9.35
CA LYS A 489 -27.81 36.90 9.55
C LYS A 489 -27.15 37.83 10.55
N GLY A 490 -26.55 37.28 11.61
CA GLY A 490 -25.95 38.04 12.70
C GLY A 490 -24.52 37.65 13.06
N GLY A 491 -23.91 36.72 12.32
CA GLY A 491 -22.54 36.26 12.55
C GLY A 491 -21.49 37.18 11.94
N GLU A 492 -20.28 37.12 12.49
CA GLU A 492 -19.12 37.89 12.04
C GLU A 492 -18.31 37.11 11.01
N PRO A 493 -17.87 37.73 9.90
CA PRO A 493 -17.07 37.05 8.88
C PRO A 493 -15.69 36.66 9.46
N CYS A 494 -15.33 35.39 9.32
CA CYS A 494 -14.06 34.83 9.80
C CYS A 494 -13.46 33.89 8.76
N SER A 495 -12.15 33.75 8.79
CA SER A 495 -11.44 32.65 8.13
C SER A 495 -11.45 31.44 9.07
N VAL A 496 -11.99 30.31 8.60
CA VAL A 496 -12.14 29.10 9.40
C VAL A 496 -11.37 27.95 8.74
N TYR A 497 -10.44 27.37 9.49
CA TYR A 497 -9.72 26.15 9.11
C TYR A 497 -10.25 24.96 9.91
N HIS A 498 -10.32 23.80 9.25
CA HIS A 498 -10.81 22.57 9.85
C HIS A 498 -9.75 21.47 9.73
N PHE A 499 -9.36 20.91 10.88
CA PHE A 499 -8.36 19.86 11.06
C PHE A 499 -9.03 18.66 11.75
N PRO A 500 -9.84 17.86 11.03
CA PRO A 500 -10.62 16.76 11.62
C PRO A 500 -9.74 15.68 12.26
N LEU A 501 -8.48 15.57 11.86
CA LEU A 501 -7.51 14.59 12.36
C LEU A 501 -6.56 15.17 13.42
N HIS A 502 -6.81 16.39 13.91
CA HIS A 502 -6.02 17.03 14.97
C HIS A 502 -4.51 17.17 14.64
N ASN A 503 -4.20 17.33 13.35
CA ASN A 503 -2.86 17.27 12.76
C ASN A 503 -2.16 18.63 12.62
N LEU A 504 -2.78 19.75 13.01
CA LEU A 504 -2.21 21.10 12.85
C LEU A 504 -0.79 21.22 13.44
N ARG A 505 -0.59 20.69 14.65
CA ARG A 505 0.74 20.70 15.29
C ARG A 505 1.75 19.85 14.51
N ARG A 506 1.35 18.67 14.07
CA ARG A 506 2.21 17.76 13.31
C ARG A 506 2.62 18.37 11.97
N ILE A 507 1.72 19.10 11.30
CA ILE A 507 2.02 19.83 10.05
C ILE A 507 3.11 20.88 10.28
N ASP A 508 3.05 21.64 11.37
CA ASP A 508 4.06 22.68 11.70
C ASP A 508 5.42 22.10 12.10
N GLN A 509 5.44 20.86 12.61
CA GLN A 509 6.68 20.14 12.92
C GLN A 509 7.37 19.56 11.68
N GLU A 510 6.71 19.55 10.52
CA GLU A 510 7.25 19.00 9.28
C GLU A 510 8.38 19.89 8.74
N LEU A 511 9.61 19.38 8.74
CA LEU A 511 10.79 20.19 8.45
C LEU A 511 11.03 20.38 6.95
N PRO A 512 11.31 21.60 6.47
CA PRO A 512 11.78 21.82 5.11
C PRO A 512 13.23 21.31 4.94
N LEU A 513 13.64 21.02 3.70
CA LEU A 513 14.94 20.40 3.40
C LEU A 513 16.12 21.17 4.00
N ASP A 514 16.12 22.50 3.89
CA ASP A 514 17.21 23.37 4.35
C ASP A 514 17.44 23.34 5.87
N GLN A 515 16.46 22.87 6.64
CA GLN A 515 16.56 22.74 8.10
C GLN A 515 16.99 21.35 8.56
N LEU A 516 16.84 20.31 7.72
CA LEU A 516 17.08 18.91 8.11
C LEU A 516 18.50 18.68 8.63
N HIS A 517 19.51 19.11 7.89
CA HIS A 517 20.92 18.91 8.27
C HIS A 517 21.22 19.53 9.65
N LYS A 518 20.79 20.78 9.87
CA LYS A 518 21.00 21.48 11.12
C LYS A 518 20.27 20.82 12.29
N THR A 519 19.07 20.29 12.06
CA THR A 519 18.32 19.59 13.10
C THR A 519 19.01 18.29 13.49
N PHE A 520 19.36 17.43 12.52
CA PHE A 520 20.03 16.17 12.81
C PHE A 520 21.44 16.31 13.38
N LEU A 521 22.14 17.42 13.08
CA LEU A 521 23.41 17.73 13.73
C LEU A 521 23.29 17.92 15.26
N GLN A 522 22.11 18.30 15.77
CA GLN A 522 21.89 18.43 17.22
C GLN A 522 21.84 17.07 17.92
N ASP A 523 21.59 16.01 17.16
CA ASP A 523 21.53 14.64 17.65
C ASP A 523 22.91 13.95 17.67
N VAL A 524 23.94 14.59 17.10
CA VAL A 524 25.31 14.07 17.12
C VAL A 524 25.78 13.90 18.57
N GLY A 525 26.26 12.70 18.88
CA GLY A 525 26.64 12.25 20.21
C GLY A 525 25.60 11.38 20.89
N ASN A 526 24.36 11.34 20.40
CA ASN A 526 23.32 10.46 20.92
C ASN A 526 23.56 9.00 20.49
N SER A 527 23.11 8.08 21.34
CA SER A 527 23.21 6.65 21.12
C SER A 527 21.84 6.06 20.83
N TYR A 528 21.76 5.29 19.74
CA TYR A 528 20.53 4.70 19.25
C TYR A 528 20.61 3.18 19.32
N TRP A 529 19.47 2.57 19.61
CA TRP A 529 19.33 1.14 19.56
C TRP A 529 18.96 0.72 18.13
N LEU A 530 19.91 0.13 17.41
CA LEU A 530 19.75 -0.16 15.97
C LEU A 530 19.78 -1.65 15.63
N LEU A 531 20.05 -2.55 16.58
CA LEU A 531 20.02 -3.99 16.35
C LEU A 531 19.43 -4.71 17.55
N SER A 532 18.31 -5.40 17.30
CA SER A 532 17.61 -6.27 18.24
C SER A 532 17.64 -7.72 17.76
N LEU A 533 18.56 -8.53 18.27
CA LEU A 533 18.59 -9.95 17.94
C LEU A 533 17.73 -10.72 18.93
N HIS A 534 16.51 -11.05 18.51
CA HIS A 534 15.49 -11.75 19.32
C HIS A 534 15.96 -13.08 19.93
N ASN A 535 16.99 -13.73 19.35
CA ASN A 535 17.49 -15.02 19.83
C ASN A 535 18.77 -14.94 20.69
N GLU A 536 19.41 -13.77 20.85
CA GLU A 536 20.70 -13.66 21.57
C GLU A 536 20.75 -12.65 22.72
N HIS A 537 19.68 -11.87 22.98
CA HIS A 537 19.66 -10.82 24.02
C HIS A 537 20.82 -9.80 23.92
N LYS A 538 21.48 -9.69 22.76
CA LYS A 538 22.50 -8.66 22.50
C LYS A 538 21.85 -7.49 21.79
N LEU A 539 21.97 -6.31 22.41
CA LEU A 539 21.49 -5.04 21.87
C LEU A 539 22.69 -4.32 21.25
N GLY A 540 22.63 -4.01 19.96
CA GLY A 540 23.66 -3.20 19.31
C GLY A 540 23.34 -1.72 19.47
N TYR A 541 24.06 -1.01 20.36
CA TYR A 541 24.01 0.44 20.45
C TYR A 541 24.98 1.08 19.46
N TYR A 542 24.48 2.08 18.74
CA TYR A 542 25.26 2.87 17.80
C TYR A 542 25.18 4.33 18.18
N LYS A 543 26.35 4.94 18.36
CA LYS A 543 26.48 6.36 18.58
C LYS A 543 26.49 7.09 17.24
N LEU A 544 25.63 8.09 17.09
CA LEU A 544 25.69 9.01 15.95
C LEU A 544 26.89 9.93 16.14
N ILE A 545 27.91 9.76 15.31
CA ILE A 545 29.17 10.50 15.42
C ILE A 545 29.21 11.72 14.51
N ASP A 546 28.46 11.72 13.41
CA ASP A 546 28.39 12.84 12.48
C ASP A 546 27.16 12.73 11.56
N VAL A 547 26.72 13.86 11.02
CA VAL A 547 25.71 13.94 9.95
C VAL A 547 26.26 14.86 8.87
N ILE A 548 26.56 14.28 7.71
CA ILE A 548 27.20 14.98 6.61
C ILE A 548 26.18 15.23 5.52
N ASP A 549 26.06 16.48 5.11
CA ASP A 549 25.28 16.85 3.93
C ASP A 549 26.06 16.48 2.67
N LYS A 550 25.71 15.34 2.06
CA LYS A 550 26.33 14.85 0.83
C LYS A 550 25.89 15.66 -0.39
N THR A 551 24.75 16.35 -0.32
CA THR A 551 24.37 17.34 -1.33
C THR A 551 25.26 18.59 -1.26
N LYS A 552 25.71 19.01 -0.06
CA LYS A 552 26.75 20.05 0.08
C LYS A 552 28.16 19.54 -0.23
N ASN A 553 28.45 18.24 -0.10
CA ASN A 553 29.70 17.68 -0.64
C ASN A 553 29.65 17.47 -2.17
N GLN A 554 28.46 17.53 -2.80
CA GLN A 554 28.33 17.87 -4.22
C GLN A 554 28.58 19.38 -4.48
N VAL A 555 28.74 20.22 -3.45
CA VAL A 555 29.15 21.64 -3.57
C VAL A 555 30.68 21.82 -3.41
N ALA A 556 31.45 20.74 -3.51
CA ALA A 556 32.88 20.79 -3.86
C ALA A 556 33.16 20.17 -5.24
N SER A 557 32.20 20.25 -6.14
CA SER A 557 32.38 20.21 -7.59
C SER A 557 31.08 20.73 -8.14
N THR A 558 31.02 22.01 -8.46
CA THR A 558 29.92 22.59 -9.22
C THR A 558 29.41 21.60 -10.27
N ASP A 559 28.16 21.17 -10.17
CA ASP A 559 27.34 20.63 -11.27
C ASP A 559 27.09 21.74 -12.31
N PHE A 560 28.17 22.36 -12.76
CA PHE A 560 28.18 23.06 -14.02
C PHE A 560 28.29 21.96 -15.07
N TYR A 561 27.18 21.67 -15.74
CA TYR A 561 27.17 20.91 -17.00
C TYR A 561 28.11 21.53 -18.06
N LEU A 562 28.50 22.79 -17.84
CA LEU A 562 29.31 23.60 -18.74
C LEU A 562 30.16 24.62 -17.97
N TYR A 563 31.47 24.69 -18.28
CA TYR A 563 32.39 25.69 -17.73
C TYR A 563 32.58 26.83 -18.73
N ILE A 564 32.52 28.09 -18.29
CA ILE A 564 32.94 29.21 -19.14
C ILE A 564 34.47 29.23 -19.15
N ILE A 565 35.07 28.95 -20.31
CA ILE A 565 36.52 28.92 -20.48
C ILE A 565 37.04 30.33 -20.82
N LYS A 566 36.31 31.05 -21.69
CA LYS A 566 36.75 32.35 -22.23
C LYS A 566 35.57 33.25 -22.57
N VAL A 567 35.59 34.48 -22.09
CA VAL A 567 34.57 35.51 -22.37
C VAL A 567 35.09 36.49 -23.42
N GLY A 568 34.22 36.93 -24.33
CA GLY A 568 34.59 37.87 -25.38
C GLY A 568 35.32 37.22 -26.55
N ALA A 569 35.11 35.92 -26.75
CA ALA A 569 35.70 35.13 -27.83
C ALA A 569 34.73 34.03 -28.28
N LYS A 570 34.94 33.52 -29.49
CA LYS A 570 34.31 32.32 -30.04
C LYS A 570 35.35 31.46 -30.74
N ILE A 571 35.12 30.15 -30.83
CA ILE A 571 36.01 29.19 -31.49
C ILE A 571 36.08 29.51 -33.00
N ASN A 572 37.28 29.45 -33.58
CA ASN A 572 37.50 29.77 -34.99
C ASN A 572 36.78 28.77 -35.89
N SER A 573 36.01 29.28 -36.86
CA SER A 573 35.24 28.42 -37.78
C SER A 573 36.13 27.66 -38.76
N ASN A 574 37.40 28.03 -38.87
CA ASN A 574 38.38 27.37 -39.74
C ASN A 574 39.15 26.24 -39.03
N ASP A 575 38.95 26.04 -37.73
CA ASP A 575 39.58 24.94 -37.00
C ASP A 575 39.02 23.59 -37.45
N GLN A 576 39.91 22.62 -37.66
CA GLN A 576 39.51 21.24 -37.93
C GLN A 576 38.77 20.69 -36.72
N GLY A 577 37.50 20.36 -36.89
CA GLY A 577 36.63 19.88 -35.82
C GLY A 577 35.66 20.93 -35.25
N THR A 578 35.56 22.13 -35.83
CA THR A 578 34.53 23.13 -35.47
C THR A 578 33.39 23.15 -36.50
N VAL A 579 32.15 23.14 -36.02
CA VAL A 579 30.94 23.18 -36.83
C VAL A 579 30.04 24.34 -36.39
N ILE A 580 29.59 25.15 -37.34
CA ILE A 580 28.59 26.20 -37.10
C ILE A 580 27.20 25.56 -37.08
N VAL A 581 26.45 25.78 -36.01
CA VAL A 581 25.11 25.21 -35.84
C VAL A 581 24.05 26.24 -36.24
N PRO A 582 23.21 25.95 -37.25
CA PRO A 582 22.11 26.83 -37.63
C PRO A 582 20.93 26.76 -36.63
N ASP A 583 20.10 27.80 -36.63
CA ASP A 583 18.79 27.86 -35.95
C ASP A 583 18.80 27.72 -34.40
N VAL A 584 19.92 28.03 -33.76
CA VAL A 584 20.07 28.03 -32.29
C VAL A 584 19.49 29.33 -31.72
N LYS A 585 18.58 29.27 -30.74
CA LYS A 585 17.95 30.48 -30.16
C LYS A 585 18.44 30.85 -28.76
N ASN A 586 19.14 29.93 -28.11
CA ASN A 586 19.61 30.11 -26.75
C ASN A 586 20.81 29.18 -26.48
N LEU A 587 21.51 29.45 -25.38
CA LEU A 587 22.68 28.70 -24.94
C LEU A 587 22.40 27.19 -24.79
N ALA A 588 21.20 26.82 -24.31
CA ALA A 588 20.83 25.42 -24.09
C ALA A 588 20.63 24.65 -25.42
N ASP A 589 20.18 25.32 -26.48
CA ASP A 589 20.11 24.73 -27.83
C ASP A 589 21.51 24.44 -28.37
N CYS A 590 22.47 25.33 -28.11
CA CYS A 590 23.87 25.16 -28.50
C CYS A 590 24.54 24.01 -27.73
N TYR A 591 24.35 23.99 -26.41
CA TYR A 591 24.82 22.93 -25.52
C TYR A 591 24.28 21.56 -25.92
N ARG A 592 22.96 21.43 -26.15
CA ARG A 592 22.33 20.16 -26.54
C ARG A 592 22.86 19.64 -27.88
N THR A 593 23.12 20.54 -28.82
CA THR A 593 23.73 20.16 -30.10
C THR A 593 25.15 19.63 -29.91
N CYS A 594 25.95 20.27 -29.04
CA CYS A 594 27.29 19.81 -28.70
C CYS A 594 27.25 18.43 -27.99
N HIS A 595 26.47 18.31 -26.91
CA HIS A 595 26.37 17.10 -26.09
C HIS A 595 25.85 15.88 -26.85
N ASN A 596 24.83 16.05 -27.70
CA ASN A 596 24.17 14.94 -28.41
C ASN A 596 24.74 14.67 -29.81
N SER A 597 25.85 15.30 -30.17
CA SER A 597 26.42 15.18 -31.52
C SER A 597 27.07 13.82 -31.72
N GLU A 598 26.49 12.99 -32.59
CA GLU A 598 27.12 11.74 -33.04
C GLU A 598 28.19 11.96 -34.10
N GLN A 599 28.14 13.09 -34.82
CA GLN A 599 29.06 13.40 -35.93
C GLN A 599 30.37 14.03 -35.46
N LEU A 600 30.37 14.62 -34.27
CA LEU A 600 31.49 15.34 -33.67
C LEU A 600 31.47 15.10 -32.16
N LYS A 601 32.54 14.48 -31.63
CA LYS A 601 32.79 14.33 -30.17
C LYS A 601 33.13 15.70 -29.59
N CYS A 602 32.09 16.47 -29.29
CA CYS A 602 32.20 17.86 -28.91
C CYS A 602 32.74 17.99 -27.48
N ASN A 603 33.78 18.78 -27.27
CA ASN A 603 34.32 19.12 -25.95
C ASN A 603 34.02 20.56 -25.57
N THR A 604 34.01 21.46 -26.57
CA THR A 604 33.84 22.89 -26.36
C THR A 604 32.84 23.47 -27.36
N PHE A 605 32.16 24.55 -26.97
CA PHE A 605 31.28 25.28 -27.87
C PHE A 605 31.29 26.77 -27.56
N SER A 606 30.93 27.60 -28.54
CA SER A 606 30.78 29.03 -28.38
C SER A 606 29.34 29.44 -28.63
N PHE A 607 28.82 30.33 -27.79
CA PHE A 607 27.50 30.91 -27.98
C PHE A 607 27.59 32.44 -27.86
N CYS A 608 26.92 33.12 -28.78
CA CYS A 608 26.93 34.57 -28.91
C CYS A 608 25.53 35.15 -28.73
N SER A 609 25.43 36.41 -28.29
CA SER A 609 24.14 37.09 -28.11
C SER A 609 23.39 37.38 -29.41
N ASN A 610 24.01 37.19 -30.57
CA ASN A 610 23.42 37.25 -31.90
C ASN A 610 23.02 35.86 -32.45
N ASP A 611 22.86 34.88 -31.57
CA ASP A 611 22.45 33.50 -31.90
C ASP A 611 23.50 32.69 -32.70
N ASP A 612 24.74 33.19 -32.87
CA ASP A 612 25.87 32.43 -33.43
C ASP A 612 26.30 31.33 -32.44
N CYS A 613 26.24 30.07 -32.90
CA CYS A 613 26.61 28.89 -32.14
C CYS A 613 27.63 28.05 -32.92
N ARG A 614 28.75 27.73 -32.28
CA ARG A 614 29.82 26.90 -32.85
C ARG A 614 30.15 25.77 -31.89
N VAL A 615 30.07 24.54 -32.34
CA VAL A 615 30.41 23.34 -31.55
C VAL A 615 31.73 22.76 -32.04
N SER A 616 32.60 22.30 -31.15
CA SER A 616 33.94 21.89 -31.50
C SER A 616 34.46 20.70 -30.70
N SER A 617 35.28 19.86 -31.33
CA SER A 617 36.05 18.82 -30.64
C SER A 617 37.34 19.34 -29.99
N VAL A 618 37.68 20.62 -30.19
CA VAL A 618 38.85 21.28 -29.58
C VAL A 618 38.80 21.16 -28.06
N LEU A 619 39.90 20.73 -27.44
CA LEU A 619 40.03 20.55 -26.00
C LEU A 619 40.08 21.89 -25.26
N THR A 620 39.80 21.88 -23.96
CA THR A 620 39.79 23.11 -23.14
C THR A 620 41.15 23.82 -23.14
N GLU A 621 42.26 23.07 -23.10
CA GLU A 621 43.62 23.62 -23.14
C GLU A 621 43.91 24.35 -24.47
N ASP A 622 43.43 23.81 -25.60
CA ASP A 622 43.64 24.36 -26.93
C ASP A 622 42.72 25.56 -27.20
N ALA A 623 41.49 25.54 -26.66
CA ALA A 623 40.54 26.66 -26.75
C ALA A 623 40.98 27.93 -25.98
N LEU A 624 42.00 27.80 -25.12
CA LEU A 624 42.64 28.94 -24.47
C LEU A 624 43.65 29.66 -25.38
N ASP A 625 44.24 28.95 -26.35
CA ASP A 625 45.18 29.51 -27.33
C ASP A 625 44.47 30.52 -28.25
N GLU A 626 45.14 31.64 -28.51
CA GLU A 626 44.66 32.68 -29.44
C GLU A 626 44.64 32.20 -30.89
N SER A 627 45.35 31.11 -31.23
CA SER A 627 45.35 30.51 -32.57
C SER A 627 44.01 29.85 -32.95
N HIS A 628 43.24 29.37 -31.96
CA HIS A 628 41.97 28.65 -32.12
C HIS A 628 40.72 29.50 -31.86
N VAL A 629 40.88 30.80 -31.61
CA VAL A 629 39.76 31.67 -31.23
C VAL A 629 39.68 32.97 -32.03
N GLU A 630 38.45 33.41 -32.29
CA GLU A 630 38.11 34.72 -32.84
C GLU A 630 37.62 35.63 -31.71
N LYS A 631 38.15 36.86 -31.61
CA LYS A 631 37.69 37.84 -30.62
C LYS A 631 36.32 38.39 -31.00
N ASP A 632 35.35 38.21 -30.12
CA ASP A 632 33.99 38.70 -30.30
C ASP A 632 33.38 38.97 -28.92
N LYS A 633 33.19 40.26 -28.60
CA LYS A 633 32.69 40.71 -27.28
C LYS A 633 31.27 40.23 -26.97
N THR A 634 30.54 39.74 -27.98
CA THR A 634 29.17 39.24 -27.82
C THR A 634 29.12 37.74 -27.48
N CYS A 635 30.27 37.07 -27.44
CA CYS A 635 30.37 35.62 -27.34
C CYS A 635 31.09 35.15 -26.06
N SER A 636 30.84 33.89 -25.70
CA SER A 636 31.63 33.15 -24.72
C SER A 636 31.87 31.72 -25.20
N ILE A 637 33.03 31.17 -24.83
CA ILE A 637 33.43 29.78 -25.06
C ILE A 637 33.17 28.99 -23.78
N TYR A 638 32.54 27.82 -23.96
CA TYR A 638 32.13 26.91 -22.92
C TYR A 638 32.77 25.53 -23.16
N ALA A 639 33.16 24.83 -22.08
CA ALA A 639 33.57 23.43 -22.08
C ALA A 639 32.47 22.56 -21.50
N LEU A 640 32.25 21.38 -22.05
CA LEU A 640 31.39 20.37 -21.44
C LEU A 640 32.09 19.76 -20.22
N ASN A 641 31.34 19.53 -19.14
CA ASN A 641 31.83 18.69 -18.06
C ASN A 641 31.61 17.21 -18.41
N VAL A 642 32.50 16.67 -19.25
CA VAL A 642 32.42 15.28 -19.72
C VAL A 642 32.54 14.25 -18.59
N LEU A 643 33.05 14.63 -17.41
CA LEU A 643 33.14 13.74 -16.25
C LEU A 643 31.74 13.28 -15.77
N ASN A 644 30.70 14.07 -16.04
CA ASN A 644 29.31 13.70 -15.72
C ASN A 644 28.85 12.44 -16.48
N ASP A 645 29.46 12.15 -17.62
CA ASP A 645 29.17 10.98 -18.45
C ASP A 645 29.89 9.70 -17.96
N TYR A 646 30.68 9.80 -16.88
CA TYR A 646 31.39 8.67 -16.29
C TYR A 646 30.99 8.43 -14.83
N SER A 647 30.96 7.17 -14.42
CA SER A 647 30.79 6.71 -13.05
C SER A 647 32.13 6.32 -12.47
N GLU A 648 32.40 6.81 -11.26
CA GLU A 648 33.61 6.51 -10.51
C GLU A 648 33.48 5.17 -9.78
N VAL A 649 34.51 4.35 -9.91
CA VAL A 649 34.78 3.18 -9.07
C VAL A 649 36.05 3.48 -8.27
N PRO A 650 35.92 3.91 -7.00
CA PRO A 650 37.07 4.25 -6.19
C PRO A 650 37.87 3.00 -5.81
N HIS A 651 39.13 3.21 -5.48
CA HIS A 651 40.09 2.21 -5.01
C HIS A 651 40.31 1.03 -5.97
N ARG A 652 40.30 1.31 -7.27
CA ARG A 652 40.51 0.31 -8.32
C ARG A 652 41.44 0.88 -9.38
N ARG A 653 42.22 0.00 -10.01
CA ARG A 653 43.01 0.29 -11.21
C ARG A 653 42.94 -0.84 -12.23
N PHE A 654 43.24 -0.55 -13.49
CA PHE A 654 43.40 -1.58 -14.51
C PHE A 654 44.70 -2.35 -14.30
N LYS A 655 44.62 -3.69 -14.38
CA LYS A 655 45.81 -4.56 -14.38
C LYS A 655 46.70 -4.30 -15.59
N THR A 656 46.09 -3.90 -16.70
CA THR A 656 46.79 -3.59 -17.96
C THR A 656 46.09 -2.41 -18.64
N PRO A 657 46.54 -1.17 -18.39
CA PRO A 657 46.05 0.01 -19.09
C PRO A 657 46.33 -0.08 -20.60
N THR A 658 45.47 0.54 -21.41
CA THR A 658 45.62 0.58 -22.88
C THR A 658 46.50 1.75 -23.33
N SER A 659 46.75 2.74 -22.47
CA SER A 659 47.65 3.86 -22.74
C SER A 659 48.75 3.99 -21.68
N ILE A 660 49.78 4.75 -22.03
CA ILE A 660 50.81 5.18 -21.08
C ILE A 660 50.19 6.23 -20.15
N ALA A 661 50.56 6.19 -18.87
CA ALA A 661 50.15 7.18 -17.89
C ALA A 661 50.79 8.55 -18.17
N VAL A 662 49.98 9.60 -18.17
CA VAL A 662 50.39 10.99 -18.40
C VAL A 662 49.89 11.87 -17.27
N GLU A 663 50.66 12.90 -16.92
CA GLU A 663 50.29 13.84 -15.87
C GLU A 663 49.14 14.75 -16.33
N LYS A 664 47.94 14.55 -15.79
CA LYS A 664 46.73 15.32 -16.08
C LYS A 664 45.82 15.33 -14.86
N ASN A 665 45.13 16.46 -14.65
CA ASN A 665 44.02 16.51 -13.70
C ASN A 665 42.85 15.65 -14.24
N ILE A 666 41.91 15.32 -13.36
CA ILE A 666 40.78 14.44 -13.67
C ILE A 666 39.87 14.95 -14.80
N TYR A 667 39.61 16.27 -14.86
CA TYR A 667 38.74 16.87 -15.89
C TYR A 667 39.40 16.78 -17.26
N SER A 668 40.68 17.14 -17.36
CA SER A 668 41.48 16.96 -18.57
C SER A 668 41.55 15.48 -18.96
N CYS A 669 41.71 14.56 -18.00
CA CYS A 669 41.73 13.13 -18.30
C CYS A 669 40.41 12.65 -18.96
N GLY A 670 39.27 13.13 -18.43
CA GLY A 670 37.95 12.88 -19.02
C GLY A 670 37.80 13.45 -20.43
N GLU A 671 38.24 14.70 -20.67
CA GLU A 671 38.18 15.33 -22.00
C GLU A 671 39.03 14.58 -23.03
N TYR A 672 40.24 14.19 -22.65
CA TYR A 672 41.12 13.41 -23.51
C TYR A 672 40.54 12.01 -23.79
N CYS A 673 39.89 11.40 -22.80
CA CYS A 673 39.18 10.14 -23.02
C CYS A 673 38.00 10.33 -23.98
N HIS A 674 37.16 11.34 -23.77
CA HIS A 674 36.00 11.63 -24.63
C HIS A 674 36.40 11.92 -26.09
N ALA A 675 37.52 12.61 -26.29
CA ALA A 675 38.06 12.95 -27.60
C ALA A 675 38.73 11.76 -28.32
N SER A 676 39.15 10.74 -27.57
CA SER A 676 39.92 9.62 -28.10
C SER A 676 39.01 8.45 -28.51
N PRO A 677 39.07 7.98 -29.78
CA PRO A 677 38.33 6.78 -30.19
C PRO A 677 38.84 5.51 -29.50
N ASP A 678 40.07 5.54 -28.97
CA ASP A 678 40.72 4.40 -28.29
C ASP A 678 40.44 4.38 -26.78
N CYS A 679 39.68 5.35 -26.25
CA CYS A 679 39.33 5.40 -24.83
C CYS A 679 37.86 5.02 -24.62
N PHE A 680 37.64 3.89 -23.95
CA PHE A 680 36.32 3.52 -23.45
C PHE A 680 36.13 3.97 -22.00
N SER A 681 37.14 3.73 -21.17
CA SER A 681 37.19 4.14 -19.78
C SER A 681 38.59 4.67 -19.46
N PHE A 682 38.73 5.39 -18.36
CA PHE A 682 40.03 5.88 -17.92
C PHE A 682 40.21 5.62 -16.43
N GLN A 683 41.46 5.57 -15.99
CA GLN A 683 41.81 5.58 -14.58
C GLN A 683 42.57 6.85 -14.25
N TRP A 684 42.43 7.30 -13.01
CA TRP A 684 43.14 8.44 -12.47
C TRP A 684 43.78 8.04 -11.14
N CYS A 685 45.11 8.18 -11.05
CA CYS A 685 45.94 7.77 -9.93
C CYS A 685 46.89 8.91 -9.58
N ASP A 686 46.61 9.68 -8.52
CA ASP A 686 47.47 10.79 -8.05
C ASP A 686 48.02 11.70 -9.18
N ASN A 687 47.11 12.38 -9.90
CA ASN A 687 47.40 13.19 -11.10
C ASN A 687 47.95 12.44 -12.32
N GLN A 688 48.00 11.11 -12.31
CA GLN A 688 48.31 10.32 -13.50
C GLN A 688 47.05 9.78 -14.16
N CYS A 689 46.86 10.12 -15.43
CA CYS A 689 45.77 9.68 -16.29
C CYS A 689 46.26 8.56 -17.22
N SER A 690 45.53 7.44 -17.28
CA SER A 690 45.70 6.44 -18.33
C SER A 690 44.35 5.88 -18.77
N PHE A 691 44.28 5.41 -20.00
CA PHE A 691 43.09 4.79 -20.56
C PHE A 691 43.07 3.29 -20.27
N GLY A 692 41.87 2.74 -20.19
CA GLY A 692 41.63 1.32 -19.98
C GLY A 692 40.56 0.78 -20.92
N GLY A 693 40.44 -0.55 -20.90
CA GLY A 693 39.38 -1.27 -21.59
C GLY A 693 38.05 -1.20 -20.83
N PHE A 694 37.29 -2.29 -20.81
CA PHE A 694 36.05 -2.35 -20.04
C PHE A 694 36.36 -2.54 -18.55
N TYR A 695 35.58 -1.89 -17.68
CA TYR A 695 35.62 -2.21 -16.26
C TYR A 695 35.05 -3.62 -16.04
N THR A 696 35.89 -4.54 -15.59
CA THR A 696 35.48 -5.84 -15.08
C THR A 696 36.32 -6.22 -13.86
N ASP A 697 35.80 -7.09 -12.99
CA ASP A 697 36.57 -7.60 -11.85
C ASP A 697 37.82 -8.39 -12.33
N ALA A 698 37.73 -9.04 -13.49
CA ALA A 698 38.86 -9.72 -14.11
C ALA A 698 39.97 -8.75 -14.60
N ALA A 699 39.59 -7.61 -15.20
CA ALA A 699 40.53 -6.64 -15.79
C ALA A 699 41.09 -5.63 -14.76
N THR A 700 40.54 -5.61 -13.55
CA THR A 700 40.88 -4.62 -12.52
C THR A 700 41.39 -5.27 -11.25
N GLU A 701 42.09 -4.50 -10.44
CA GLU A 701 42.55 -4.89 -9.11
C GLU A 701 42.39 -3.73 -8.13
N TYR A 702 42.38 -4.05 -6.83
CA TYR A 702 42.33 -3.06 -5.78
C TYR A 702 43.62 -2.24 -5.73
N ASP A 703 43.50 -0.93 -5.62
CA ASP A 703 44.60 0.01 -5.41
C ASP A 703 44.08 1.18 -4.58
N GLY A 704 44.76 1.53 -3.48
CA GLY A 704 44.24 2.50 -2.52
C GLY A 704 44.17 3.95 -3.04
N GLU A 705 44.93 4.28 -4.08
CA GLU A 705 45.16 5.66 -4.54
C GLU A 705 44.53 5.94 -5.93
N CYS A 706 44.01 4.91 -6.60
CA CYS A 706 43.45 4.99 -7.94
C CYS A 706 41.92 4.90 -7.96
N SER A 707 41.31 5.60 -8.91
CA SER A 707 39.90 5.44 -9.28
C SER A 707 39.77 5.12 -10.77
N ILE A 708 38.79 4.28 -11.13
CA ILE A 708 38.41 4.02 -12.53
C ILE A 708 37.11 4.72 -12.85
N TYR A 709 37.04 5.36 -14.01
CA TYR A 709 35.88 6.07 -14.53
C TYR A 709 35.35 5.35 -15.77
N HIS A 710 34.16 4.75 -15.68
CA HIS A 710 33.51 4.04 -16.80
C HIS A 710 32.26 4.78 -17.29
N PRO A 711 31.85 4.64 -18.57
CA PRO A 711 30.69 5.36 -19.09
C PRO A 711 29.37 5.06 -18.34
N LYS A 712 28.58 6.11 -18.07
CA LYS A 712 27.21 6.05 -17.56
C LYS A 712 26.22 5.92 -18.72
N VAL A 713 25.66 4.74 -18.92
CA VAL A 713 24.83 4.44 -20.11
C VAL A 713 23.54 3.69 -19.82
N THR A 714 23.18 3.54 -18.55
CA THR A 714 21.98 2.80 -18.11
C THR A 714 20.69 3.37 -18.68
N GLU A 715 20.61 4.69 -18.85
CA GLU A 715 19.45 5.35 -19.45
C GLU A 715 19.16 4.91 -20.89
N LYS A 716 20.17 4.39 -21.61
CA LYS A 716 20.02 3.84 -22.96
C LYS A 716 19.35 2.47 -22.98
N TYR A 717 19.15 1.82 -21.83
CA TYR A 717 18.58 0.48 -21.73
C TYR A 717 17.18 0.47 -21.09
N GLN A 718 16.34 -0.48 -21.47
CA GLN A 718 15.02 -0.71 -20.90
C GLN A 718 14.83 -2.16 -20.49
N LYS A 719 14.15 -2.39 -19.36
CA LYS A 719 13.81 -3.73 -18.87
C LYS A 719 12.78 -4.38 -19.79
N THR A 720 13.03 -5.62 -20.23
CA THR A 720 12.16 -6.34 -21.19
C THR A 720 11.17 -7.30 -20.52
N GLY A 721 11.16 -7.37 -19.19
CA GLY A 721 10.32 -8.27 -18.38
C GLY A 721 11.15 -9.23 -17.52
N ASN A 722 10.51 -10.28 -16.99
CA ASN A 722 11.14 -11.27 -16.10
C ASN A 722 11.77 -12.47 -16.84
N LYS A 723 11.72 -12.46 -18.17
CA LYS A 723 12.39 -13.46 -19.00
C LYS A 723 13.82 -13.05 -19.29
N ILE A 724 14.72 -14.02 -19.27
CA ILE A 724 16.13 -13.84 -19.63
C ILE A 724 16.46 -14.58 -20.93
N VAL A 725 17.43 -14.07 -21.67
CA VAL A 725 17.92 -14.68 -22.90
C VAL A 725 18.92 -15.79 -22.55
N SER A 726 18.68 -17.01 -22.99
CA SER A 726 19.52 -18.17 -22.62
C SER A 726 20.84 -18.22 -23.39
N ASP A 727 20.88 -17.67 -24.62
CA ASP A 727 22.06 -17.67 -25.47
C ASP A 727 22.96 -16.45 -25.13
N VAL A 728 23.94 -16.66 -24.24
CA VAL A 728 24.85 -15.62 -23.72
C VAL A 728 26.19 -15.60 -24.47
N LEU A 729 26.72 -14.39 -24.70
CA LEU A 729 28.02 -14.12 -25.32
C LEU A 729 29.16 -14.18 -24.31
N TYR A 730 28.94 -13.56 -23.15
CA TYR A 730 29.91 -13.36 -22.10
C TYR A 730 29.19 -13.27 -20.76
N THR A 731 29.82 -13.68 -19.66
CA THR A 731 29.29 -13.50 -18.32
C THR A 731 30.40 -13.02 -17.40
N GLU A 732 30.13 -11.93 -16.69
CA GLU A 732 31.00 -11.34 -15.67
C GLU A 732 30.31 -11.37 -14.32
N MET A 733 31.09 -11.58 -13.26
CA MET A 733 30.60 -11.57 -11.89
C MET A 733 31.02 -10.29 -11.18
N ASN A 734 30.35 -9.98 -10.06
CA ASN A 734 30.67 -8.85 -9.19
C ASN A 734 30.55 -7.48 -9.88
N LEU A 735 29.64 -7.37 -10.86
CA LEU A 735 29.30 -6.09 -11.48
C LEU A 735 27.99 -5.56 -10.92
N ASN A 736 27.90 -4.25 -10.73
CA ASN A 736 26.60 -3.59 -10.55
C ASN A 736 25.87 -3.45 -11.90
N PHE A 737 24.60 -3.04 -11.85
CA PHE A 737 23.79 -2.86 -13.06
C PHE A 737 24.40 -1.87 -14.05
N GLU A 738 24.99 -0.78 -13.56
CA GLU A 738 25.57 0.28 -14.38
C GLU A 738 26.84 -0.15 -15.10
N GLN A 739 27.72 -0.84 -14.39
CA GLN A 739 28.92 -1.49 -14.94
C GLN A 739 28.54 -2.54 -15.97
N CYS A 740 27.47 -3.30 -15.73
CA CYS A 740 26.95 -4.27 -16.70
C CYS A 740 26.42 -3.60 -17.98
N ALA A 741 25.68 -2.50 -17.84
CA ALA A 741 25.22 -1.70 -18.98
C ALA A 741 26.40 -1.09 -19.76
N SER A 742 27.40 -0.56 -19.05
CA SER A 742 28.64 -0.04 -19.63
C SER A 742 29.39 -1.11 -20.43
N LEU A 743 29.55 -2.31 -19.84
CA LEU A 743 30.19 -3.45 -20.49
C LEU A 743 29.45 -3.89 -21.76
N CYS A 744 28.12 -3.93 -21.75
CA CYS A 744 27.34 -4.23 -22.95
C CYS A 744 27.49 -3.12 -24.00
N HIS A 745 27.47 -1.85 -23.58
CA HIS A 745 27.54 -0.71 -24.50
C HIS A 745 28.88 -0.60 -25.23
N GLY A 746 29.97 -0.93 -24.54
CA GLY A 746 31.32 -0.92 -25.12
C GLY A 746 31.67 -2.17 -25.92
N TRP A 747 30.82 -3.21 -25.88
CA TRP A 747 31.17 -4.50 -26.47
C TRP A 747 31.38 -4.39 -27.99
N PRO A 748 32.47 -4.94 -28.57
CA PRO A 748 32.87 -4.65 -29.96
C PRO A 748 31.79 -4.90 -31.02
N ASP A 749 31.70 -3.99 -31.99
CA ASP A 749 30.82 -4.12 -33.15
C ASP A 749 31.28 -5.25 -34.10
N GLY A 750 30.37 -6.18 -34.40
CA GLY A 750 30.59 -7.34 -35.27
C GLY A 750 29.38 -8.31 -35.31
N TYR A 751 29.58 -9.55 -35.76
CA TYR A 751 28.52 -10.59 -35.75
C TYR A 751 28.02 -10.96 -34.33
N ALA A 752 28.68 -10.47 -33.27
CA ALA A 752 28.40 -10.75 -31.87
C ALA A 752 28.33 -9.47 -31.00
N ALA A 753 27.87 -8.34 -31.57
CA ALA A 753 27.64 -7.12 -30.81
C ALA A 753 26.58 -7.33 -29.70
N CYS A 754 26.78 -6.74 -28.52
CA CYS A 754 25.84 -6.85 -27.41
C CYS A 754 24.58 -6.02 -27.70
N LYS A 755 23.42 -6.67 -27.79
CA LYS A 755 22.12 -5.99 -28.01
C LYS A 755 21.29 -5.88 -26.74
N SER A 756 21.47 -6.83 -25.83
CA SER A 756 20.82 -6.84 -24.53
C SER A 756 21.70 -7.59 -23.52
N PHE A 757 21.45 -7.42 -22.23
CA PHE A 757 22.13 -8.16 -21.19
C PHE A 757 21.15 -8.68 -20.15
N ASN A 758 21.43 -9.85 -19.59
CA ASN A 758 20.77 -10.34 -18.39
C ASN A 758 21.57 -9.85 -17.18
N TYR A 759 20.89 -9.26 -16.21
CA TYR A 759 21.46 -8.89 -14.94
C TYR A 759 20.75 -9.66 -13.83
N CYS A 760 21.52 -10.42 -13.05
CA CYS A 760 21.03 -11.09 -11.86
C CYS A 760 21.68 -10.45 -10.63
N PRO A 761 20.93 -9.73 -9.79
CA PRO A 761 21.47 -9.16 -8.57
C PRO A 761 21.83 -10.28 -7.59
N LYS A 762 23.02 -10.20 -6.99
CA LYS A 762 23.44 -11.05 -5.86
C LYS A 762 23.38 -10.24 -4.55
N SER A 763 23.57 -8.92 -4.66
CA SER A 763 23.36 -7.88 -3.65
C SER A 763 22.93 -6.59 -4.36
N LYS A 764 22.79 -5.47 -3.63
CA LYS A 764 22.48 -4.16 -4.25
C LYS A 764 23.64 -3.59 -5.09
N THR A 765 24.88 -4.04 -4.88
CA THR A 765 26.10 -3.50 -5.53
C THR A 765 26.83 -4.52 -6.40
N GLU A 766 26.47 -5.80 -6.33
CA GLU A 766 27.16 -6.87 -7.06
C GLU A 766 26.14 -7.87 -7.61
N GLY A 767 26.37 -8.31 -8.85
CA GLY A 767 25.53 -9.27 -9.54
C GLY A 767 26.28 -9.98 -10.65
N SER A 768 25.61 -10.93 -11.28
CA SER A 768 26.10 -11.53 -12.52
C SER A 768 25.54 -10.78 -13.72
N CYS A 769 26.43 -10.38 -14.61
CA CYS A 769 26.13 -9.69 -15.86
C CYS A 769 26.37 -10.64 -17.03
N SER A 770 25.33 -11.01 -17.77
CA SER A 770 25.46 -11.85 -18.96
C SER A 770 25.09 -11.08 -20.22
N LEU A 771 26.06 -10.81 -21.09
CA LEU A 771 25.86 -10.10 -22.35
C LEU A 771 25.24 -11.01 -23.41
N THR A 772 24.40 -10.48 -24.28
CA THR A 772 23.69 -11.27 -25.29
C THR A 772 23.55 -10.53 -26.63
N GLN A 773 23.56 -11.29 -27.72
CA GLN A 773 23.38 -10.78 -29.09
C GLN A 773 21.91 -10.65 -29.50
N PHE A 774 20.98 -11.11 -28.65
CA PHE A 774 19.55 -11.12 -28.91
C PHE A 774 18.82 -10.33 -27.84
N SER A 775 17.61 -9.88 -28.13
CA SER A 775 16.67 -9.39 -27.13
C SER A 775 15.55 -10.41 -26.92
N VAL A 776 14.91 -10.40 -25.76
CA VAL A 776 13.67 -11.17 -25.47
C VAL A 776 12.58 -10.96 -26.54
N LYS A 777 12.58 -9.81 -27.23
CA LYS A 777 11.61 -9.47 -28.29
C LYS A 777 11.99 -9.99 -29.68
N SER A 778 13.19 -10.54 -29.86
CA SER A 778 13.66 -11.01 -31.17
C SER A 778 13.03 -12.36 -31.53
N SER A 779 12.59 -12.52 -32.80
CA SER A 779 12.03 -13.79 -33.29
C SER A 779 13.11 -14.88 -33.27
N ASN A 780 12.80 -16.05 -32.69
CA ASN A 780 13.69 -17.21 -32.49
C ASN A 780 14.68 -17.13 -31.31
N THR A 781 14.56 -16.17 -30.40
CA THR A 781 15.38 -16.12 -29.18
C THR A 781 14.91 -17.15 -28.15
N LYS A 782 15.82 -17.98 -27.65
CA LYS A 782 15.54 -18.88 -26.52
C LYS A 782 15.52 -18.07 -25.23
N THR A 783 14.39 -18.13 -24.54
CA THR A 783 14.20 -17.43 -23.27
C THR A 783 13.78 -18.40 -22.17
N THR A 784 14.23 -18.15 -20.95
CA THR A 784 13.80 -18.86 -19.74
C THR A 784 13.25 -17.87 -18.72
N GLU A 785 12.45 -18.35 -17.76
CA GLU A 785 12.05 -17.53 -16.62
C GLU A 785 13.29 -17.18 -15.77
N GLY A 786 13.43 -15.90 -15.41
CA GLY A 786 14.64 -15.35 -14.82
C GLY A 786 14.70 -15.39 -13.29
N GLY A 787 13.59 -15.64 -12.60
CA GLY A 787 13.53 -15.45 -11.14
C GLY A 787 13.86 -13.99 -10.78
N ASP A 788 14.93 -13.81 -10.00
CA ASP A 788 15.45 -12.48 -9.62
C ASP A 788 16.26 -11.80 -10.75
N CYS A 789 16.58 -12.54 -11.82
CA CYS A 789 17.27 -12.01 -12.98
C CYS A 789 16.32 -11.26 -13.92
N SER A 790 16.83 -10.24 -14.61
CA SER A 790 16.06 -9.51 -15.62
C SER A 790 16.90 -9.19 -16.85
N ASN A 791 16.28 -9.16 -18.02
CA ASN A 791 16.93 -8.75 -19.27
C ASN A 791 16.66 -7.26 -19.56
N TYR A 792 17.68 -6.60 -20.13
CA TYR A 792 17.68 -5.18 -20.46
C TYR A 792 18.20 -4.98 -21.89
N GLU A 793 17.43 -4.29 -22.74
CA GLU A 793 17.74 -4.04 -24.15
C GLU A 793 17.93 -2.55 -24.44
N LEU A 794 18.71 -2.20 -25.48
CA LEU A 794 18.86 -0.82 -25.94
C LEU A 794 17.54 -0.21 -26.42
N LYS A 795 17.28 1.04 -26.02
CA LYS A 795 16.15 1.85 -26.48
C LYS A 795 16.44 2.35 -27.89
N GLY A 796 15.74 1.82 -28.90
CA GLY A 796 15.55 2.52 -30.17
C GLY A 796 16.25 2.02 -31.44
N GLU A 797 17.02 0.92 -31.45
CA GLU A 797 17.58 0.38 -32.71
C GLU A 797 16.88 -0.88 -33.22
N PHE A 798 15.80 -0.68 -33.98
CA PHE A 798 15.36 -1.60 -35.04
C PHE A 798 15.09 -0.81 -36.32
N ASN A 799 16.12 -0.14 -36.84
CA ASN A 799 16.18 0.26 -38.25
C ASN A 799 17.48 -0.30 -38.84
N GLY A 800 17.37 -1.49 -39.42
CA GLY A 800 18.50 -2.18 -40.04
C GLY A 800 19.12 -1.36 -41.18
N LYS A 801 20.42 -1.06 -41.05
CA LYS A 801 21.29 -0.84 -42.20
C LYS A 801 21.72 -2.21 -42.74
N ASN A 802 21.42 -2.42 -44.01
CA ASN A 802 21.62 -3.65 -44.76
C ASN A 802 23.10 -4.04 -44.92
N SER A 803 23.44 -5.28 -44.58
CA SER A 803 24.49 -6.05 -45.27
C SER A 803 23.93 -7.43 -45.63
N LYS A 804 23.79 -7.68 -46.93
CA LYS A 804 23.28 -8.92 -47.53
C LYS A 804 24.36 -10.00 -47.57
N GLU A 805 24.00 -11.22 -47.22
CA GLU A 805 24.30 -12.48 -47.95
C GLU A 805 23.30 -13.56 -47.46
N SER A 806 22.18 -13.73 -48.17
CA SER A 806 21.83 -14.89 -49.04
C SER A 806 21.75 -16.22 -48.29
N SER A 807 20.63 -16.93 -48.17
CA SER A 807 19.56 -17.28 -49.13
C SER A 807 18.43 -18.00 -48.33
N SER A 808 17.18 -18.23 -48.75
CA SER A 808 16.38 -17.92 -49.93
C SER A 808 14.88 -18.10 -49.55
N THR A 809 14.12 -17.01 -49.74
CA THR A 809 12.72 -16.92 -50.22
C THR A 809 11.63 -17.91 -49.77
N GLN A 810 10.62 -17.37 -49.08
CA GLN A 810 9.33 -17.12 -49.75
C GLN A 810 8.77 -15.74 -49.37
N VAL A 811 8.44 -14.96 -50.41
CA VAL A 811 7.94 -13.60 -50.38
C VAL A 811 6.41 -13.63 -50.31
N MET A 812 5.80 -12.83 -49.45
CA MET A 812 4.62 -12.06 -49.86
C MET A 812 4.76 -10.59 -49.44
N LYS A 813 4.60 -9.75 -50.47
CA LYS A 813 4.72 -8.30 -50.51
C LYS A 813 3.61 -7.64 -49.69
N GLY A 814 3.93 -6.49 -49.11
CA GLY A 814 2.96 -5.56 -48.58
C GLY A 814 1.95 -5.11 -49.64
N THR A 815 0.70 -4.99 -49.22
CA THR A 815 -0.36 -4.36 -49.99
C THR A 815 -0.20 -2.85 -49.95
N SER A 816 -0.06 -2.27 -51.14
CA SER A 816 -0.22 -0.85 -51.45
C SER A 816 -1.55 -0.27 -50.97
N GLY A 817 -1.67 1.06 -51.00
CA GLY A 817 -2.81 1.89 -50.54
C GLY A 817 -4.22 1.61 -51.09
N SER A 818 -4.51 0.42 -51.61
CA SER A 818 -5.85 -0.12 -51.82
C SER A 818 -6.34 -1.03 -50.67
N GLY A 819 -5.47 -1.39 -49.71
CA GLY A 819 -5.82 -2.27 -48.59
C GLY A 819 -6.64 -1.62 -47.45
N ALA A 820 -6.54 -0.31 -47.27
CA ALA A 820 -7.32 0.40 -46.24
C ALA A 820 -8.83 0.43 -46.54
N PHE A 821 -9.22 0.36 -47.82
CA PHE A 821 -10.62 0.33 -48.22
C PHE A 821 -11.27 -1.05 -48.00
N GLY A 822 -10.48 -2.13 -48.04
CA GLY A 822 -10.96 -3.49 -47.79
C GLY A 822 -11.24 -3.77 -46.31
N ILE A 823 -10.43 -3.23 -45.39
CA ILE A 823 -10.63 -3.39 -43.94
C ILE A 823 -11.83 -2.55 -43.46
N ILE A 824 -11.99 -1.33 -43.98
CA ILE A 824 -13.15 -0.49 -43.70
C ILE A 824 -14.44 -1.11 -44.27
N MET A 825 -14.40 -1.71 -45.47
CA MET A 825 -15.54 -2.46 -46.01
C MET A 825 -15.82 -3.76 -45.24
N LEU A 826 -14.82 -4.45 -44.68
CA LEU A 826 -15.02 -5.63 -43.84
C LEU A 826 -15.71 -5.26 -42.52
N PHE A 827 -15.31 -4.15 -41.87
CA PHE A 827 -15.99 -3.65 -40.66
C PHE A 827 -17.39 -3.09 -40.95
N LEU A 828 -17.61 -2.49 -42.13
CA LEU A 828 -18.95 -2.08 -42.56
C LEU A 828 -19.85 -3.27 -42.91
N PHE A 829 -19.33 -4.34 -43.52
CA PHE A 829 -20.10 -5.56 -43.80
C PHE A 829 -20.39 -6.38 -42.53
N VAL A 830 -19.43 -6.51 -41.62
CA VAL A 830 -19.63 -7.17 -40.32
C VAL A 830 -20.54 -6.32 -39.42
N GLY A 831 -20.40 -4.99 -39.43
CA GLY A 831 -21.30 -4.06 -38.75
C GLY A 831 -22.72 -4.03 -39.33
N ALA A 832 -22.87 -4.16 -40.65
CA ALA A 832 -24.18 -4.26 -41.30
C ALA A 832 -24.83 -5.64 -41.10
N LEU A 833 -24.06 -6.73 -41.12
CA LEU A 833 -24.55 -8.09 -40.83
C LEU A 833 -24.97 -8.23 -39.36
N LEU A 834 -24.22 -7.66 -38.42
CA LEU A 834 -24.59 -7.64 -37.00
C LEU A 834 -25.74 -6.64 -36.71
N GLY A 835 -25.79 -5.51 -37.43
CA GLY A 835 -26.86 -4.52 -37.33
C GLY A 835 -28.21 -5.00 -37.90
N PHE A 836 -28.20 -5.87 -38.93
CA PHE A 836 -29.42 -6.47 -39.48
C PHE A 836 -29.82 -7.81 -38.84
N ALA A 837 -28.89 -8.57 -38.26
CA ALA A 837 -29.22 -9.86 -37.61
C ALA A 837 -29.63 -9.71 -36.13
N ALA A 838 -29.15 -8.69 -35.41
CA ALA A 838 -29.48 -8.46 -34.01
C ALA A 838 -30.99 -8.22 -33.73
N PRO A 839 -31.76 -7.51 -34.58
CA PRO A 839 -33.20 -7.34 -34.37
C PRO A 839 -34.01 -8.63 -34.56
N PHE A 840 -33.58 -9.53 -35.45
CA PHE A 840 -34.28 -10.81 -35.69
C PHE A 840 -33.96 -11.87 -34.62
N GLY A 841 -32.75 -11.87 -34.05
CA GLY A 841 -32.41 -12.72 -32.90
C GLY A 841 -33.14 -12.30 -31.62
N TYR A 842 -33.27 -10.99 -31.38
CA TYR A 842 -33.96 -10.45 -30.19
C TYR A 842 -35.47 -10.71 -30.20
N ILE A 843 -36.12 -10.70 -31.37
CA ILE A 843 -37.57 -11.00 -31.49
C ILE A 843 -37.86 -12.49 -31.26
N LYS A 844 -36.96 -13.39 -31.68
CA LYS A 844 -37.15 -14.85 -31.49
C LYS A 844 -36.91 -15.31 -30.04
N VAL A 845 -35.99 -14.66 -29.32
CA VAL A 845 -35.71 -14.94 -27.89
C VAL A 845 -36.80 -14.36 -26.98
N LYS A 846 -37.44 -13.24 -27.36
CA LYS A 846 -38.58 -12.68 -26.61
C LYS A 846 -39.87 -13.49 -26.80
N GLN A 847 -40.05 -14.18 -27.93
CA GLN A 847 -41.20 -15.09 -28.14
C GLN A 847 -41.05 -16.44 -27.40
N MET A 848 -39.84 -16.92 -27.14
CA MET A 848 -39.62 -18.17 -26.39
C MET A 848 -39.72 -18.02 -24.87
N ARG A 849 -39.67 -16.79 -24.33
CA ARG A 849 -39.73 -16.54 -22.87
C ARG A 849 -41.14 -16.39 -22.29
N ASN A 850 -42.19 -16.36 -23.11
CA ASN A 850 -43.58 -16.27 -22.66
C ASN A 850 -44.37 -17.60 -22.77
N THR A 851 -43.73 -18.70 -23.13
CA THR A 851 -44.35 -20.03 -23.20
C THR A 851 -43.44 -21.08 -22.58
N SER A 852 -43.39 -21.11 -21.26
CA SER A 852 -43.21 -22.32 -20.45
C SER A 852 -43.31 -21.98 -18.97
N GLU A 853 -44.44 -21.41 -18.53
CA GLU A 853 -44.96 -21.80 -17.23
C GLU A 853 -45.72 -23.10 -17.46
N ASP A 854 -45.08 -24.23 -17.20
CA ASP A 854 -45.83 -25.43 -16.90
C ASP A 854 -45.11 -26.27 -15.84
N LYS A 855 -45.92 -26.58 -14.82
CA LYS A 855 -45.59 -27.37 -13.65
C LYS A 855 -45.04 -28.74 -14.07
N GLN A 856 -43.99 -29.22 -13.40
CA GLN A 856 -44.02 -30.60 -12.89
C GLN A 856 -42.95 -30.85 -11.83
N SER A 857 -43.46 -31.33 -10.70
CA SER A 857 -42.82 -32.00 -9.57
C SER A 857 -41.90 -33.14 -9.98
N PHE A 858 -40.79 -33.33 -9.29
CA PHE A 858 -40.14 -34.63 -9.20
C PHE A 858 -39.73 -34.97 -7.76
N ALA A 859 -40.16 -36.16 -7.36
CA ALA A 859 -40.10 -36.73 -6.02
C ALA A 859 -38.85 -37.61 -5.83
N TRP A 860 -38.42 -37.78 -4.57
CA TRP A 860 -37.42 -38.77 -4.18
C TRP A 860 -38.08 -40.03 -3.65
N THR A 861 -37.76 -41.19 -4.24
CA THR A 861 -38.06 -42.51 -3.65
C THR A 861 -36.82 -43.10 -2.99
N ARG A 862 -37.04 -43.56 -1.76
CA ARG A 862 -36.12 -44.19 -0.81
C ARG A 862 -35.81 -45.64 -1.25
N GLN A 863 -34.55 -46.07 -1.20
CA GLN A 863 -34.18 -47.49 -1.24
C GLN A 863 -34.09 -48.04 0.19
N VAL A 864 -34.64 -49.24 0.38
CA VAL A 864 -34.67 -50.04 1.61
C VAL A 864 -33.79 -51.25 1.39
N ASP A 865 -33.07 -51.68 2.44
CA ASP A 865 -32.29 -52.91 2.50
C ASP A 865 -33.18 -54.17 2.48
N GLU A 866 -32.72 -55.24 1.81
CA GLU A 866 -32.97 -56.62 2.27
C GLU A 866 -31.88 -57.59 1.76
N GLN A 867 -31.49 -58.48 2.65
CA GLN A 867 -30.39 -59.46 2.57
C GLN A 867 -30.72 -60.74 1.76
N VAL A 868 -29.66 -61.54 1.53
CA VAL A 868 -29.55 -63.03 1.66
C VAL A 868 -29.20 -63.80 0.37
N ALA A 869 -28.00 -64.43 0.43
CA ALA A 869 -27.52 -65.74 -0.09
C ALA A 869 -27.75 -66.10 -1.59
N ASP A 870 -26.95 -66.92 -2.29
CA ASP A 870 -25.99 -67.97 -1.91
C ASP A 870 -25.17 -68.39 -3.17
N GLN A 871 -24.01 -69.05 -2.96
CA GLN A 871 -23.18 -69.88 -3.89
C GLN A 871 -22.37 -69.12 -4.97
N LEU A 872 -21.03 -69.18 -5.03
CA LEU A 872 -20.08 -70.31 -4.93
C LEU A 872 -18.70 -69.81 -4.49
#